data_AF-A0AAC9D2C9-F1
#
_entry.id   AF-A0AAC9D2C9-F1
#
_cell.length_a   1.000
_cell.length_b   1.000
_cell.length_c   1.000
_cell.angle_alpha   90.00
_cell.angle_beta   90.00
_cell.angle_gamma   90.00
#
_symmetry.space_group_name_H-M   'P 1'
#
loop_
_entity.id
_entity.type
_entity.pdbx_description
1 polymer ?
#
loop_
_entity_poly.entity_id
_entity_poly.type
_entity_poly.pdbx_seq_one_letter_code
_entity_poly.pdbx_strand_id
1 'polypeptide(L)'
;MPKDTSIKSVLIIGSGPIVIGQACEFDYAGSQSARSIREEGIEVILINSNPATIMTDPSMADHIYLKPLTTKSIIEILKEHPQIDAVLPTMGGQTALNLCLEAEEKGIWQDFGVRLIGVDVNAINITEDREQFKQLLEKINVPTAPAKTATSYLEGKEIAQEFGFPLVIRPSFTLGGTGAAVVYKKEDFDELLTRGLEASPIHEVLIDKALMGWKEYELELLRDKNDNVVIICSIENMDPMGIHTGDSITVAPAMTLSDTTFQKLRDYAILMMRSIGNFAGGCNVQFAVSPDEKEDIVAIEINPRVSRSSALASKATGYPIAKIASKLALGYNLDELQNQITKSTSALFEPTLDYVIVKIPRWNFDKFEGSDRTLGLQMKSVGEVMGIGRSFQEALHKATQSLEIKRNGLGADGKGYKNYEQIIEKLTYASWDRVFVIYDAIAMGIPLSTIHEITRIDMWFLKQYEQLYTLEKEISNYKVSNLPKELLLEAKQKGFADRQIAHMMSCLESEVHTLRMEQKINRVFKLVDTCAAEFKAQTPYYYSTFEAEIEKPNGERFVDNESIVTDRKKVIVLGSGPNRIGQGIEFDYSCVHGVLAAKECGYETIMINCNPETVSTDFDTADKLYFEPVFWEHIYDIIQHEKPEGVIVQLGGQTALKLADKLSKYGVKIIGTSFDALDLAEDRGRFSDLLTELNIPFPRFGIAETADEASKLADTLDFPLLIRPSYVLGGQGMKIVINKKELEEHVIDLLKAIPGNKLLLDHYLAGAIEAEADAICDADGNVYIIGIMEHIEPCGVHSGDSNATLPPFNLGEFVMQQIKDHTHKIARALKTVGLINIQFAIKDDTVYIIEANPRASRTVPFIAKAYGEPYVNYATKVMLGHNKVTDFDFNPQLNGFAIKQPVFSFSKFPNVNKALGPEMKSTGESILFIDDLKDDQFYELYSRRKMYLSK
;
A
#
# COMPACT_ATOMS: atom_id res chain seq x y z
N MET A 1 39.03 10.80 -5.66
CA MET A 1 37.61 11.24 -5.69
C MET A 1 36.82 10.24 -4.89
N PRO A 2 35.76 10.67 -4.19
CA PRO A 2 35.09 9.80 -3.25
C PRO A 2 34.27 8.67 -3.88
N LYS A 3 33.59 8.93 -5.01
CA LYS A 3 32.94 7.92 -5.87
C LYS A 3 33.95 6.90 -6.40
N ASP A 4 33.63 5.61 -6.32
CA ASP A 4 34.39 4.54 -6.95
C ASP A 4 34.27 4.62 -8.48
N THR A 5 35.28 5.19 -9.13
CA THR A 5 35.33 5.37 -10.59
C THR A 5 35.51 4.07 -11.36
N SER A 6 35.77 2.94 -10.68
CA SER A 6 35.83 1.63 -11.33
C SER A 6 34.44 1.05 -11.62
N ILE A 7 33.37 1.55 -10.98
CA ILE A 7 32.00 1.14 -11.25
C ILE A 7 31.42 2.05 -12.33
N LYS A 8 31.08 1.47 -13.47
CA LYS A 8 30.46 2.14 -14.62
C LYS A 8 29.09 1.56 -14.95
N SER A 9 28.83 0.31 -14.53
CA SER A 9 27.57 -0.39 -14.75
C SER A 9 27.12 -1.15 -13.50
N VAL A 10 25.85 -1.02 -13.11
CA VAL A 10 25.25 -1.65 -11.93
C VAL A 10 23.98 -2.41 -12.29
N LEU A 11 23.90 -3.67 -11.84
CA LEU A 11 22.67 -4.47 -11.84
C LEU A 11 21.88 -4.26 -10.54
N ILE A 12 20.63 -3.81 -10.65
CA ILE A 12 19.68 -3.72 -9.54
C ILE A 12 18.71 -4.89 -9.62
N ILE A 13 18.54 -5.61 -8.51
CA ILE A 13 17.56 -6.69 -8.38
C ILE A 13 16.32 -6.13 -7.68
N GLY A 14 15.17 -6.13 -8.36
CA GLY A 14 13.88 -5.74 -7.80
C GLY A 14 13.26 -6.80 -6.89
N SER A 15 12.12 -6.47 -6.29
CA SER A 15 11.41 -7.34 -5.33
C SER A 15 10.51 -8.40 -5.97
N GLY A 16 10.14 -8.21 -7.24
CA GLY A 16 9.16 -9.04 -7.91
C GLY A 16 7.72 -8.61 -7.59
N PRO A 17 6.75 -9.54 -7.68
CA PRO A 17 5.33 -9.24 -7.48
C PRO A 17 5.02 -8.89 -6.02
N ILE A 18 3.99 -8.07 -5.82
CA ILE A 18 3.51 -7.64 -4.49
C ILE A 18 2.90 -8.81 -3.71
N VAL A 19 3.38 -9.02 -2.48
CA VAL A 19 2.87 -10.03 -1.54
C VAL A 19 2.77 -9.46 -0.13
N ILE A 20 1.95 -10.07 0.73
CA ILE A 20 1.88 -9.68 2.14
C ILE A 20 3.27 -9.83 2.79
N GLY A 21 3.81 -8.71 3.26
CA GLY A 21 5.14 -8.61 3.86
C GLY A 21 6.23 -8.04 2.95
N GLN A 22 5.96 -7.93 1.64
CA GLN A 22 6.86 -7.35 0.65
C GLN A 22 6.05 -6.62 -0.44
N ALA A 23 5.84 -5.32 -0.26
CA ALA A 23 4.89 -4.56 -1.05
C ALA A 23 5.54 -3.41 -1.85
N CYS A 24 4.87 -2.26 -1.91
CA CYS A 24 5.21 -1.16 -2.83
C CYS A 24 6.48 -0.41 -2.41
N GLU A 25 6.93 -0.57 -1.16
CA GLU A 25 8.10 0.08 -0.60
C GLU A 25 9.37 -0.18 -1.42
N PHE A 26 9.43 -1.30 -2.13
CA PHE A 26 10.56 -1.69 -2.97
C PHE A 26 10.48 -1.14 -4.40
N ASP A 27 9.29 -0.80 -4.92
CA ASP A 27 9.19 0.00 -6.14
C ASP A 27 9.65 1.43 -5.85
N TYR A 28 9.23 1.99 -4.72
CA TYR A 28 9.70 3.28 -4.24
C TYR A 28 11.23 3.31 -4.07
N ALA A 29 11.79 2.38 -3.28
CA ALA A 29 13.22 2.32 -3.06
C ALA A 29 14.01 2.00 -4.34
N GLY A 30 13.52 1.07 -5.16
CA GLY A 30 14.13 0.71 -6.44
C GLY A 30 14.15 1.87 -7.43
N SER A 31 13.04 2.61 -7.55
CA SER A 31 12.94 3.80 -8.40
C SER A 31 13.90 4.90 -7.96
N GLN A 32 13.98 5.18 -6.65
CA GLN A 32 14.94 6.15 -6.12
C GLN A 32 16.38 5.73 -6.40
N SER A 33 16.69 4.45 -6.23
CA SER A 33 18.03 3.90 -6.41
C SER A 33 18.49 3.99 -7.86
N ALA A 34 17.64 3.53 -8.79
CA ALA A 34 17.93 3.55 -10.22
C ALA A 34 18.18 4.99 -10.72
N ARG A 35 17.30 5.93 -10.35
CA ARG A 35 17.48 7.37 -10.67
C ARG A 35 18.78 7.93 -10.09
N SER A 36 19.06 7.63 -8.82
CA SER A 36 20.24 8.14 -8.12
C SER A 36 21.55 7.65 -8.71
N ILE A 37 21.60 6.39 -9.18
CA ILE A 37 22.80 5.83 -9.82
C ILE A 37 23.00 6.44 -11.22
N ARG A 38 21.91 6.62 -11.99
CA ARG A 38 21.96 7.29 -13.31
C ARG A 38 22.44 8.74 -13.23
N GLU A 39 22.03 9.48 -12.20
CA GLU A 39 22.51 10.85 -11.93
C GLU A 39 24.04 10.92 -11.81
N GLU A 40 24.70 9.82 -11.42
CA GLU A 40 26.16 9.71 -11.29
C GLU A 40 26.86 9.32 -12.61
N GLY A 41 26.11 9.17 -13.71
CA GLY A 41 26.61 8.76 -15.02
C GLY A 41 26.99 7.28 -15.09
N ILE A 42 26.37 6.44 -14.27
CA ILE A 42 26.55 4.99 -14.24
C ILE A 42 25.37 4.34 -14.97
N GLU A 43 25.68 3.37 -15.83
CA GLU A 43 24.72 2.55 -16.54
C GLU A 43 23.96 1.65 -15.55
N VAL A 44 22.63 1.65 -15.61
CA VAL A 44 21.77 0.87 -14.72
C VAL A 44 21.06 -0.22 -15.52
N ILE A 45 21.31 -1.46 -15.12
CA ILE A 45 20.56 -2.63 -15.57
C ILE A 45 19.63 -3.02 -14.42
N LEU A 46 18.36 -3.29 -14.71
CA LEU A 46 17.36 -3.59 -13.69
C LEU A 46 16.57 -4.83 -14.07
N ILE A 47 16.44 -5.78 -13.14
CA ILE A 47 15.56 -6.95 -13.29
C ILE A 47 14.42 -6.89 -12.27
N ASN A 48 13.18 -6.95 -12.74
CA ASN A 48 12.00 -7.09 -11.90
C ASN A 48 10.85 -7.71 -12.71
N SER A 49 10.16 -8.72 -12.19
CA SER A 49 9.05 -9.37 -12.90
C SER A 49 7.71 -8.62 -12.79
N ASN A 50 7.61 -7.60 -11.95
CA ASN A 50 6.35 -6.87 -11.72
C ASN A 50 6.19 -5.71 -12.71
N PRO A 51 5.20 -5.78 -13.64
CA PRO A 51 5.01 -4.77 -14.67
C PRO A 51 4.37 -3.46 -14.15
N ALA A 52 3.76 -3.48 -12.97
CA ALA A 52 3.04 -2.32 -12.42
C ALA A 52 3.94 -1.35 -11.64
N THR A 53 5.25 -1.45 -11.80
CA THR A 53 6.25 -0.69 -11.04
C THR A 53 6.79 0.48 -11.85
N ILE A 54 7.03 1.62 -11.20
CA ILE A 54 7.71 2.76 -11.82
C ILE A 54 9.18 2.44 -12.08
N MET A 55 9.83 1.61 -11.25
CA MET A 55 11.24 1.26 -11.45
C MET A 55 11.50 0.51 -12.77
N THR A 56 10.46 -0.08 -13.38
CA THR A 56 10.54 -0.75 -14.68
C THR A 56 10.15 0.16 -15.86
N ASP A 57 9.97 1.46 -15.63
CA ASP A 57 9.81 2.44 -16.70
C ASP A 57 11.12 2.64 -17.46
N PRO A 58 11.09 2.73 -18.81
CA PRO A 58 12.27 3.02 -19.63
C PRO A 58 13.05 4.28 -19.25
N SER A 59 12.45 5.20 -18.50
CA SER A 59 13.11 6.42 -18.02
C SER A 59 13.98 6.19 -16.78
N MET A 60 13.78 5.08 -16.04
CA MET A 60 14.41 4.81 -14.75
C MET A 60 15.73 4.02 -14.83
N ALA A 61 15.94 3.22 -15.87
CA ALA A 61 17.15 2.41 -16.07
C ALA A 61 17.53 2.35 -17.56
N ASP A 62 18.79 2.03 -17.87
CA ASP A 62 19.28 1.93 -19.25
C ASP A 62 18.79 0.65 -19.93
N HIS A 63 18.75 -0.44 -19.15
CA HIS A 63 18.27 -1.74 -19.58
C HIS A 63 17.33 -2.33 -18.53
N ILE A 64 16.12 -2.71 -18.96
CA ILE A 64 15.06 -3.19 -18.08
C ILE A 64 14.63 -4.58 -18.50
N TYR A 65 14.67 -5.50 -17.54
CA TYR A 65 14.34 -6.90 -17.70
C TYR A 65 13.13 -7.27 -16.88
N LEU A 66 12.00 -7.39 -17.59
CA LEU A 66 10.76 -7.97 -17.08
C LEU A 66 10.82 -9.50 -17.15
N LYS A 67 11.64 -10.10 -16.29
CA LYS A 67 11.94 -11.54 -16.25
C LYS A 67 11.70 -12.14 -14.86
N PRO A 68 11.43 -13.45 -14.75
CA PRO A 68 11.39 -14.15 -13.46
C PRO A 68 12.68 -13.95 -12.66
N LEU A 69 12.56 -13.70 -11.36
CA LEU A 69 13.70 -13.48 -10.47
C LEU A 69 14.37 -14.82 -10.11
N THR A 70 15.21 -15.31 -11.03
CA THR A 70 15.91 -16.61 -10.93
C THR A 70 17.36 -16.50 -11.35
N THR A 71 18.21 -17.41 -10.86
CA THR A 71 19.62 -17.48 -11.27
C THR A 71 19.81 -17.70 -12.77
N LYS A 72 18.87 -18.38 -13.44
CA LYS A 72 18.85 -18.52 -14.91
C LYS A 72 18.73 -17.15 -15.60
N SER A 73 17.83 -16.31 -15.13
CA SER A 73 17.61 -14.96 -15.69
C SER A 73 18.80 -14.04 -15.40
N ILE A 74 19.43 -14.15 -14.23
CA ILE A 74 20.67 -13.43 -13.93
C ILE A 74 21.78 -13.81 -14.92
N ILE A 75 22.01 -15.11 -15.16
CA ILE A 75 23.03 -15.56 -16.12
C ILE A 75 22.75 -15.04 -17.54
N GLU A 76 21.48 -14.99 -17.95
CA GLU A 76 21.09 -14.44 -19.26
C GLU A 76 21.49 -12.96 -19.38
N ILE A 77 21.12 -12.15 -18.38
CA ILE A 77 21.44 -10.71 -18.35
C ILE A 77 22.96 -10.49 -18.32
N LEU A 78 23.70 -11.23 -17.50
CA LEU A 78 25.16 -11.10 -17.42
C LEU A 78 25.88 -11.50 -18.72
N LYS A 79 25.29 -12.41 -19.51
CA LYS A 79 25.82 -12.76 -20.85
C LYS A 79 25.54 -11.68 -21.89
N GLU A 80 24.37 -11.03 -21.80
CA GLU A 80 24.00 -9.93 -22.70
C GLU A 80 24.76 -8.64 -22.35
N HIS A 81 25.03 -8.42 -21.07
CA HIS A 81 25.74 -7.28 -20.52
C HIS A 81 27.01 -7.70 -19.75
N PRO A 82 28.06 -8.21 -20.44
CA PRO A 82 29.31 -8.62 -19.80
C PRO A 82 30.09 -7.44 -19.18
N GLN A 83 29.66 -6.19 -19.42
CA GLN A 83 30.23 -4.99 -18.83
C GLN A 83 29.71 -4.65 -17.42
N ILE A 84 28.75 -5.42 -16.86
CA ILE A 84 28.23 -5.18 -15.51
C ILE A 84 29.36 -5.29 -14.48
N ASP A 85 29.66 -4.20 -13.77
CA ASP A 85 30.76 -4.16 -12.79
C ASP A 85 30.31 -4.59 -11.40
N ALA A 86 29.04 -4.32 -11.06
CA ALA A 86 28.52 -4.53 -9.71
C ALA A 86 27.02 -4.88 -9.67
N VAL A 87 26.60 -5.52 -8.58
CA VAL A 87 25.19 -5.82 -8.26
C VAL A 87 24.79 -5.17 -6.93
N LEU A 88 23.61 -4.54 -6.90
CA LEU A 88 23.01 -3.92 -5.72
C LEU A 88 21.76 -4.72 -5.28
N PRO A 89 21.87 -5.61 -4.28
CA PRO A 89 20.78 -6.49 -3.86
C PRO A 89 19.89 -5.91 -2.74
N THR A 90 20.24 -4.74 -2.18
CA THR A 90 19.62 -4.19 -0.96
C THR A 90 18.34 -3.40 -1.19
N MET A 91 17.82 -3.37 -2.42
CA MET A 91 16.65 -2.55 -2.82
C MET A 91 15.40 -3.35 -3.16
N GLY A 92 15.50 -4.68 -3.25
CA GLY A 92 14.41 -5.58 -3.65
C GLY A 92 13.93 -6.52 -2.53
N GLY A 93 14.06 -6.10 -1.28
CA GLY A 93 13.58 -6.88 -0.14
C GLY A 93 14.29 -8.23 0.01
N GLN A 94 13.57 -9.21 0.54
CA GLN A 94 14.12 -10.55 0.77
C GLN A 94 14.34 -11.32 -0.53
N THR A 95 13.47 -11.13 -1.52
CA THR A 95 13.61 -11.78 -2.82
C THR A 95 14.97 -11.47 -3.45
N ALA A 96 15.38 -10.19 -3.42
CA ALA A 96 16.66 -9.77 -3.99
C ALA A 96 17.86 -10.31 -3.20
N LEU A 97 17.82 -10.28 -1.86
CA LEU A 97 18.88 -10.85 -1.02
C LEU A 97 19.03 -12.35 -1.24
N ASN A 98 17.93 -13.11 -1.21
CA ASN A 98 17.96 -14.55 -1.41
C ASN A 98 18.48 -14.93 -2.79
N LEU A 99 18.03 -14.23 -3.85
CA LEU A 99 18.52 -14.47 -5.21
C LEU A 99 20.02 -14.12 -5.34
N CYS A 100 20.48 -13.07 -4.65
CA CYS A 100 21.88 -12.69 -4.64
C CYS A 100 22.76 -13.75 -3.96
N LEU A 101 22.31 -14.28 -2.81
CA LEU A 101 22.98 -15.38 -2.11
C LEU A 101 22.99 -16.66 -2.94
N GLU A 102 21.87 -17.05 -3.54
CA GLU A 102 21.80 -18.23 -4.40
C GLU A 102 22.77 -18.12 -5.60
N ALA A 103 22.92 -16.92 -6.16
CA ALA A 103 23.87 -16.67 -7.23
C ALA A 103 25.33 -16.71 -6.77
N GLU A 104 25.62 -16.23 -5.56
CA GLU A 104 26.95 -16.33 -4.93
C GLU A 104 27.33 -17.79 -4.65
N GLU A 105 26.43 -18.58 -4.05
CA GLU A 105 26.64 -20.00 -3.77
C GLU A 105 26.95 -20.82 -5.03
N LYS A 106 26.37 -20.42 -6.17
CA LYS A 106 26.62 -21.02 -7.48
C LYS A 106 27.87 -20.48 -8.18
N GLY A 107 28.58 -19.51 -7.60
CA GLY A 107 29.78 -18.89 -8.17
C GLY A 107 29.52 -17.93 -9.32
N ILE A 108 28.26 -17.53 -9.56
CA ILE A 108 27.87 -16.74 -10.75
C ILE A 108 28.54 -15.37 -10.75
N TRP A 109 28.57 -14.68 -9.60
CA TRP A 109 29.19 -13.36 -9.53
C TRP A 109 30.70 -13.42 -9.82
N GLN A 110 31.39 -14.45 -9.32
CA GLN A 110 32.80 -14.68 -9.59
C GLN A 110 33.07 -15.03 -11.06
N ASP A 111 32.25 -15.90 -11.66
CA ASP A 111 32.39 -16.33 -13.06
C ASP A 111 32.30 -15.16 -14.05
N PHE A 112 31.50 -14.14 -13.72
CA PHE A 112 31.30 -12.95 -14.55
C PHE A 112 32.07 -11.72 -14.05
N GLY A 113 32.82 -11.81 -12.95
CA GLY A 113 33.60 -10.71 -12.40
C GLY A 113 32.78 -9.56 -11.81
N VAL A 114 31.56 -9.84 -11.36
CA VAL A 114 30.62 -8.85 -10.80
C VAL A 114 30.86 -8.70 -9.29
N ARG A 115 30.97 -7.45 -8.81
CA ARG A 115 31.15 -7.14 -7.38
C ARG A 115 29.81 -6.92 -6.68
N LEU A 116 29.64 -7.41 -5.46
CA LEU A 116 28.52 -6.99 -4.61
C LEU A 116 28.81 -5.62 -3.99
N ILE A 117 27.83 -4.71 -4.04
CA ILE A 117 27.91 -3.39 -3.42
C ILE A 117 26.72 -3.14 -2.48
N GLY A 118 26.90 -2.19 -1.55
CA GLY A 118 25.92 -1.86 -0.51
C GLY A 118 26.04 -2.77 0.72
N VAL A 119 26.02 -4.08 0.51
CA VAL A 119 26.16 -5.10 1.56
C VAL A 119 27.08 -6.23 1.11
N ASP A 120 27.87 -6.79 2.03
CA ASP A 120 28.66 -7.99 1.79
C ASP A 120 27.89 -9.27 2.15
N VAL A 121 28.29 -10.41 1.56
CA VAL A 121 27.64 -11.72 1.77
C VAL A 121 27.67 -12.13 3.25
N ASN A 122 28.76 -11.81 3.95
CA ASN A 122 28.92 -12.17 5.35
C ASN A 122 27.93 -11.42 6.24
N ALA A 123 27.67 -10.14 5.99
CA ALA A 123 26.70 -9.33 6.70
C ALA A 123 25.28 -9.83 6.44
N ILE A 124 24.94 -10.21 5.20
CA ILE A 124 23.64 -10.85 4.92
C ILE A 124 23.53 -12.14 5.74
N ASN A 125 24.51 -13.04 5.66
CA ASN A 125 24.47 -14.32 6.39
C ASN A 125 24.38 -14.13 7.91
N ILE A 126 25.20 -13.24 8.49
CA ILE A 126 25.20 -12.97 9.94
C ILE A 126 23.83 -12.47 10.42
N THR A 127 23.10 -11.73 9.60
CA THR A 127 21.85 -11.08 10.01
C THR A 127 20.60 -11.92 9.70
N GLU A 128 20.65 -12.73 8.65
CA GLU A 128 19.56 -13.64 8.26
C GLU A 128 19.63 -15.00 9.00
N ASP A 129 20.83 -15.46 9.37
CA ASP A 129 21.04 -16.61 10.24
C ASP A 129 20.90 -16.19 11.71
N ARG A 130 19.85 -16.68 12.36
CA ARG A 130 19.50 -16.28 13.72
C ARG A 130 20.51 -16.74 14.78
N GLU A 131 21.20 -17.85 14.56
CA GLU A 131 22.23 -18.35 15.47
C GLU A 131 23.51 -17.53 15.32
N GLN A 132 23.94 -17.23 14.10
CA GLN A 132 25.08 -16.33 13.86
C GLN A 132 24.83 -14.93 14.43
N PHE A 133 23.62 -14.40 14.25
CA PHE A 133 23.23 -13.11 14.80
C PHE A 133 23.30 -13.11 16.33
N LYS A 134 22.73 -14.15 16.98
CA LYS A 134 22.78 -14.29 18.44
C LYS A 134 24.23 -14.36 18.95
N GLN A 135 25.08 -15.18 18.33
CA GLN A 135 26.49 -15.29 18.70
C GLN A 135 27.23 -13.96 18.55
N LEU A 136 26.88 -13.17 17.52
CA LEU A 136 27.40 -11.82 17.36
C LEU A 136 26.99 -10.92 18.52
N LEU A 137 25.71 -10.91 18.90
CA LEU A 137 25.18 -10.08 20.00
C LEU A 137 25.81 -10.46 21.35
N GLU A 138 25.98 -11.75 21.63
CA GLU A 138 26.70 -12.24 22.82
C GLU A 138 28.15 -11.75 22.84
N LYS A 139 28.85 -11.83 21.70
CA LYS A 139 30.25 -11.38 21.57
C LYS A 139 30.41 -9.88 21.84
N ILE A 140 29.45 -9.06 21.40
CA ILE A 140 29.49 -7.60 21.56
C ILE A 140 28.78 -7.11 22.83
N ASN A 141 28.28 -8.03 23.67
CA ASN A 141 27.55 -7.75 24.91
C ASN A 141 26.29 -6.87 24.71
N VAL A 142 25.57 -7.09 23.60
CA VAL A 142 24.23 -6.51 23.41
C VAL A 142 23.21 -7.50 23.95
N PRO A 143 22.31 -7.10 24.87
CA PRO A 143 21.37 -8.05 25.48
C PRO A 143 20.39 -8.63 24.47
N THR A 144 20.11 -9.92 24.59
CA THR A 144 19.14 -10.69 23.81
C THR A 144 18.14 -11.39 24.73
N ALA A 145 16.97 -11.75 24.19
CA ALA A 145 16.09 -12.67 24.89
C ALA A 145 16.78 -14.03 25.05
N PRO A 146 16.59 -14.76 26.17
CA PRO A 146 17.05 -16.15 26.26
C PRO A 146 16.50 -16.97 25.10
N ALA A 147 17.40 -17.51 24.28
CA ALA A 147 17.04 -18.16 23.03
C ALA A 147 17.94 -19.38 22.74
N LYS A 148 17.37 -20.43 22.13
CA LYS A 148 18.12 -21.60 21.66
C LYS A 148 17.55 -22.10 20.32
N THR A 149 18.45 -22.58 19.48
CA THR A 149 18.12 -23.11 18.16
C THR A 149 17.71 -24.58 18.27
N ALA A 150 16.71 -24.97 17.49
CA ALA A 150 16.24 -26.34 17.38
C ALA A 150 16.19 -26.74 15.90
N THR A 151 16.84 -27.86 15.59
CA THR A 151 16.81 -28.53 14.26
C THR A 151 15.98 -29.79 14.28
N SER A 152 15.45 -30.16 15.45
CA SER A 152 14.58 -31.32 15.62
C SER A 152 13.52 -31.07 16.66
N TYR A 153 12.45 -31.85 16.56
CA TYR A 153 11.34 -31.79 17.50
C TYR A 153 11.76 -32.08 18.96
N LEU A 154 12.69 -33.02 19.18
CA LEU A 154 13.14 -33.39 20.53
C LEU A 154 13.93 -32.25 21.17
N GLU A 155 14.83 -31.64 20.41
CA GLU A 155 15.64 -30.49 20.83
C GLU A 155 14.75 -29.30 21.20
N GLY A 156 13.72 -29.02 20.38
CA GLY A 156 12.73 -28.00 20.69
C GLY A 156 11.98 -28.26 22.02
N LYS A 157 11.64 -29.52 22.32
CA LYS A 157 11.00 -29.90 23.60
C LYS A 157 11.91 -29.70 24.80
N GLU A 158 13.20 -29.97 24.67
CA GLU A 158 14.18 -29.73 25.73
C GLU A 158 14.28 -28.23 26.05
N ILE A 159 14.35 -27.40 25.01
CA ILE A 159 14.38 -25.93 25.15
C ILE A 159 13.09 -25.43 25.83
N ALA A 160 11.93 -25.94 25.42
CA ALA A 160 10.65 -25.53 26.02
C ALA A 160 10.55 -25.88 27.51
N GLN A 161 11.14 -27.00 27.94
CA GLN A 161 11.20 -27.37 29.35
C GLN A 161 12.13 -26.45 30.15
N GLU A 162 13.22 -26.00 29.54
CA GLU A 162 14.19 -25.10 30.17
C GLU A 162 13.65 -23.68 30.32
N PHE A 163 13.06 -23.12 29.26
CA PHE A 163 12.63 -21.72 29.25
C PHE A 163 11.23 -21.52 29.86
N GLY A 164 10.35 -22.51 29.72
CA GLY A 164 8.95 -22.42 30.11
C GLY A 164 8.13 -21.42 29.29
N PHE A 165 6.81 -21.59 29.28
CA PHE A 165 5.90 -20.75 28.50
C PHE A 165 5.64 -19.37 29.15
N PRO A 166 5.28 -18.32 28.37
CA PRO A 166 5.17 -18.32 26.91
C PRO A 166 6.52 -18.31 26.18
N LEU A 167 6.55 -18.89 24.99
CA LEU A 167 7.71 -18.98 24.09
C LEU A 167 7.38 -18.39 22.72
N VAL A 168 8.40 -17.98 21.99
CA VAL A 168 8.31 -17.57 20.60
C VAL A 168 9.11 -18.56 19.76
N ILE A 169 8.50 -19.09 18.69
CA ILE A 169 9.16 -19.94 17.70
C ILE A 169 9.32 -19.10 16.43
N ARG A 170 10.55 -18.96 15.93
CA ARG A 170 10.86 -18.21 14.70
C ARG A 170 11.68 -19.07 13.75
N PRO A 171 11.15 -19.41 12.57
CA PRO A 171 11.91 -20.10 11.54
C PRO A 171 13.05 -19.25 10.98
N SER A 172 14.20 -19.88 10.72
CA SER A 172 15.35 -19.24 10.04
C SER A 172 15.07 -19.08 8.53
N PHE A 173 15.61 -18.02 7.91
CA PHE A 173 15.47 -17.70 6.48
C PHE A 173 14.02 -17.54 5.97
N THR A 174 13.13 -17.02 6.82
CA THR A 174 11.72 -16.74 6.46
C THR A 174 11.37 -15.26 6.57
N LEU A 175 10.46 -14.78 5.70
CA LEU A 175 10.06 -13.37 5.66
C LEU A 175 8.72 -13.12 6.39
N GLY A 176 8.61 -11.97 7.07
CA GLY A 176 7.33 -11.44 7.60
C GLY A 176 6.66 -12.39 8.60
N GLY A 177 7.48 -13.03 9.44
CA GLY A 177 7.06 -14.00 10.45
C GLY A 177 6.43 -15.28 9.88
N THR A 178 6.75 -15.69 8.65
CA THR A 178 6.19 -16.91 8.06
C THR A 178 6.58 -18.14 8.90
N GLY A 179 5.58 -18.84 9.44
CA GLY A 179 5.78 -19.98 10.34
C GLY A 179 6.17 -19.58 11.77
N ALA A 180 6.31 -18.29 12.07
CA ALA A 180 6.52 -17.82 13.43
C ALA A 180 5.25 -17.94 14.27
N ALA A 181 5.41 -18.28 15.55
CA ALA A 181 4.29 -18.49 16.45
C ALA A 181 4.65 -18.11 17.89
N VAL A 182 3.64 -17.64 18.63
CA VAL A 182 3.72 -17.49 20.09
C VAL A 182 3.04 -18.70 20.72
N VAL A 183 3.75 -19.40 21.58
CA VAL A 183 3.24 -20.56 22.30
C VAL A 183 2.93 -20.15 23.74
N TYR A 184 1.65 -19.95 24.04
CA TYR A 184 1.20 -19.60 25.39
C TYR A 184 1.04 -20.82 26.29
N LYS A 185 0.60 -21.94 25.73
CA LYS A 185 0.26 -23.15 26.45
C LYS A 185 1.06 -24.33 25.94
N LYS A 186 1.34 -25.29 26.83
CA LYS A 186 2.16 -26.46 26.52
C LYS A 186 1.52 -27.34 25.45
N GLU A 187 0.20 -27.41 25.42
CA GLU A 187 -0.57 -28.27 24.51
C GLU A 187 -0.44 -27.83 23.06
N ASP A 188 -0.20 -26.54 22.81
CA ASP A 188 -0.09 -25.95 21.47
C ASP A 188 1.35 -26.06 20.90
N PHE A 189 2.34 -26.37 21.74
CA PHE A 189 3.75 -26.34 21.36
C PHE A 189 4.10 -27.30 20.23
N ASP A 190 3.57 -28.52 20.28
CA ASP A 190 3.95 -29.61 19.38
C ASP A 190 3.57 -29.31 17.91
N GLU A 191 2.36 -28.76 17.71
CA GLU A 191 1.86 -28.34 16.40
C GLU A 191 2.66 -27.13 15.86
N LEU A 192 2.85 -26.12 16.71
CA LEU A 192 3.50 -24.87 16.32
C LEU A 192 5.00 -25.05 16.01
N LEU A 193 5.69 -25.92 16.76
CA LEU A 193 7.08 -26.29 16.48
C LEU A 193 7.21 -27.01 15.13
N THR A 194 6.34 -27.97 14.85
CA THR A 194 6.34 -28.72 13.59
C THR A 194 6.16 -27.77 12.41
N ARG A 195 5.16 -26.88 12.50
CA ARG A 195 4.92 -25.86 11.49
C ARG A 195 6.12 -24.94 11.27
N GLY A 196 6.79 -24.53 12.35
CA GLY A 196 7.98 -23.67 12.26
C GLY A 196 9.14 -24.36 11.54
N LEU A 197 9.43 -25.61 11.90
CA LEU A 197 10.49 -26.42 11.28
C LEU A 197 10.19 -26.72 9.80
N GLU A 198 8.94 -26.98 9.44
CA GLU A 198 8.52 -27.19 8.04
C GLU A 198 8.57 -25.90 7.21
N ALA A 199 8.37 -24.74 7.84
CA ALA A 199 8.41 -23.45 7.16
C ALA A 199 9.84 -22.98 6.84
N SER A 200 10.84 -23.40 7.60
CA SER A 200 12.24 -23.04 7.36
C SER A 200 12.82 -23.81 6.17
N PRO A 201 13.48 -23.14 5.20
CA PRO A 201 14.18 -23.82 4.10
C PRO A 201 15.29 -24.77 4.54
N ILE A 202 15.85 -24.55 5.74
CA ILE A 202 16.94 -25.34 6.31
C ILE A 202 16.49 -26.22 7.49
N HIS A 203 15.17 -26.32 7.73
CA HIS A 203 14.58 -27.09 8.84
C HIS A 203 15.07 -26.66 10.24
N GLU A 204 15.15 -25.36 10.48
CA GLU A 204 15.67 -24.78 11.73
C GLU A 204 14.72 -23.70 12.29
N VAL A 205 14.55 -23.68 13.62
CA VAL A 205 13.86 -22.60 14.33
C VAL A 205 14.68 -22.09 15.51
N LEU A 206 14.58 -20.78 15.78
CA LEU A 206 15.01 -20.19 17.04
C LEU A 206 13.81 -20.15 18.00
N ILE A 207 13.98 -20.69 19.21
CA ILE A 207 12.98 -20.66 20.28
C ILE A 207 13.44 -19.64 21.34
N ASP A 208 12.69 -18.57 21.51
CA ASP A 208 12.97 -17.48 22.45
C ASP A 208 12.01 -17.49 23.64
N LYS A 209 12.48 -17.00 24.79
CA LYS A 209 11.58 -16.57 25.86
C LYS A 209 10.77 -15.37 25.38
N ALA A 210 9.44 -15.48 25.42
CA ALA A 210 8.59 -14.43 24.88
C ALA A 210 8.62 -13.15 25.74
N LEU A 211 8.85 -11.99 25.10
CA LEU A 211 8.84 -10.66 25.73
C LEU A 211 7.46 -9.98 25.59
N MET A 212 6.39 -10.75 25.73
CA MET A 212 5.02 -10.27 25.47
C MET A 212 4.69 -9.03 26.32
N GLY A 213 4.20 -7.98 25.67
CA GLY A 213 3.82 -6.74 26.34
C GLY A 213 4.98 -5.78 26.64
N TRP A 214 6.21 -6.10 26.27
CA TRP A 214 7.30 -5.11 26.24
C TRP A 214 7.05 -4.07 25.15
N LYS A 215 7.61 -2.88 25.30
CA LYS A 215 7.56 -1.85 24.26
C LYS A 215 8.47 -2.26 23.10
N GLU A 216 8.05 -2.00 21.87
CA GLU A 216 8.81 -2.35 20.67
C GLU A 216 9.23 -1.07 19.93
N TYR A 217 10.51 -0.97 19.59
CA TYR A 217 11.13 0.20 18.97
C TYR A 217 11.94 -0.20 17.74
N GLU A 218 11.96 0.69 16.76
CA GLU A 218 12.78 0.54 15.56
C GLU A 218 13.62 1.80 15.36
N LEU A 219 14.88 1.63 14.99
CA LEU A 219 15.76 2.69 14.55
C LEU A 219 16.15 2.45 13.09
N GLU A 220 16.00 3.48 12.27
CA GLU A 220 16.51 3.50 10.88
C GLU A 220 17.87 4.19 10.86
N LEU A 221 18.87 3.53 10.29
CA LEU A 221 20.26 3.98 10.28
C LEU A 221 20.83 4.03 8.88
N LEU A 222 21.80 4.93 8.67
CA LEU A 222 22.71 4.90 7.53
C LEU A 222 24.16 4.84 8.02
N ARG A 223 25.00 4.06 7.33
CA ARG A 223 26.45 4.01 7.54
C ARG A 223 27.18 4.17 6.23
N ASP A 224 28.27 4.95 6.26
CA ASP A 224 29.20 5.08 5.13
C ASP A 224 30.54 4.37 5.40
N LYS A 225 31.42 4.38 4.39
CA LYS A 225 32.76 3.75 4.46
C LYS A 225 33.73 4.47 5.40
N ASN A 226 33.47 5.73 5.76
CA ASN A 226 34.24 6.48 6.75
C ASN A 226 33.82 6.14 8.19
N ASP A 227 32.88 5.20 8.34
CA ASP A 227 32.31 4.77 9.61
C ASP A 227 31.49 5.87 10.32
N ASN A 228 30.99 6.84 9.54
CA ASN A 228 29.93 7.72 10.00
C ASN A 228 28.64 6.91 10.09
N VAL A 229 27.90 7.09 11.19
CA VAL A 229 26.58 6.47 11.39
C VAL A 229 25.61 7.53 11.84
N VAL A 230 24.44 7.59 11.22
CA VAL A 230 23.35 8.51 11.56
C VAL A 230 22.07 7.74 11.81
N ILE A 231 21.32 8.15 12.83
CA ILE A 231 19.94 7.69 13.06
C ILE A 231 19.00 8.61 12.29
N ILE A 232 18.32 8.05 11.29
CA ILE A 232 17.40 8.80 10.43
C ILE A 232 16.04 8.95 11.09
N CYS A 233 15.55 7.89 11.73
CA CYS A 233 14.24 7.91 12.36
C CYS A 233 14.20 6.95 13.55
N SER A 234 13.40 7.32 14.56
CA SER A 234 13.01 6.44 15.65
C SER A 234 11.52 6.19 15.58
N ILE A 235 11.13 4.93 15.67
CA ILE A 235 9.75 4.47 15.56
C ILE A 235 9.40 3.75 16.85
N GLU A 236 8.29 4.15 17.48
CA GLU A 236 7.70 3.45 18.62
C GLU A 236 6.43 2.73 18.17
N ASN A 237 6.32 1.45 18.50
CA ASN A 237 5.12 0.69 18.24
C ASN A 237 4.11 0.97 19.36
N MET A 238 2.89 1.41 18.99
CA MET A 238 1.78 1.57 19.93
C MET A 238 1.27 0.20 20.39
N ASP A 239 1.19 -0.75 19.46
CA ASP A 239 0.93 -2.15 19.77
C ASP A 239 2.22 -2.79 20.33
N PRO A 240 2.21 -3.39 21.53
CA PRO A 240 3.42 -3.88 22.16
C PRO A 240 3.90 -5.22 21.57
N MET A 241 5.13 -5.63 21.95
CA MET A 241 5.77 -6.87 21.55
C MET A 241 4.80 -8.05 21.59
N GLY A 242 4.70 -8.75 20.46
CA GLY A 242 3.74 -9.84 20.22
C GLY A 242 2.92 -9.68 18.96
N ILE A 243 2.88 -8.46 18.40
CA ILE A 243 2.31 -8.15 17.10
C ILE A 243 3.46 -7.62 16.24
N HIS A 244 3.63 -8.21 15.06
CA HIS A 244 4.69 -7.84 14.14
C HIS A 244 4.59 -6.36 13.75
N THR A 245 5.72 -5.63 13.71
CA THR A 245 5.78 -4.19 13.38
C THR A 245 4.97 -3.79 12.13
N GLY A 246 5.01 -4.61 11.09
CA GLY A 246 4.19 -4.46 9.88
C GLY A 246 2.66 -4.47 10.11
N ASP A 247 2.17 -5.23 11.10
CA ASP A 247 0.78 -5.28 11.55
C ASP A 247 0.50 -4.41 12.79
N SER A 248 1.50 -3.70 13.30
CA SER A 248 1.37 -2.76 14.41
C SER A 248 1.05 -1.36 13.91
N ILE A 249 0.32 -0.61 14.74
CA ILE A 249 0.28 0.85 14.69
C ILE A 249 1.60 1.36 15.24
N THR A 250 2.26 2.24 14.47
CA THR A 250 3.56 2.78 14.84
C THR A 250 3.55 4.30 14.76
N VAL A 251 4.40 4.93 15.57
CA VAL A 251 4.53 6.38 15.64
C VAL A 251 5.97 6.81 15.48
N ALA A 252 6.19 7.96 14.85
CA ALA A 252 7.49 8.61 14.79
C ALA A 252 7.36 10.10 15.18
N PRO A 253 8.26 10.65 16.01
CA PRO A 253 9.38 9.97 16.67
C PRO A 253 8.94 9.03 17.81
N ALA A 254 9.88 8.37 18.49
CA ALA A 254 9.61 7.70 19.76
C ALA A 254 9.07 8.69 20.81
N MET A 255 8.05 8.29 21.58
CA MET A 255 7.27 9.18 22.46
C MET A 255 7.51 8.92 23.94
N THR A 256 7.77 7.68 24.33
CA THR A 256 7.76 7.25 25.76
C THR A 256 9.11 6.76 26.29
N LEU A 257 10.20 7.03 25.59
CA LEU A 257 11.56 6.75 26.06
C LEU A 257 12.14 7.91 26.84
N SER A 258 12.84 7.61 27.93
CA SER A 258 13.80 8.56 28.51
C SER A 258 14.97 8.79 27.53
N ASP A 259 15.54 10.00 27.52
CA ASP A 259 16.71 10.30 26.68
C ASP A 259 17.88 9.35 26.99
N THR A 260 18.10 9.01 28.26
CA THR A 260 19.15 8.05 28.64
C THR A 260 18.96 6.68 27.99
N THR A 261 17.73 6.17 27.94
CA THR A 261 17.43 4.90 27.30
C THR A 261 17.49 5.02 25.78
N PHE A 262 17.00 6.12 25.20
CA PHE A 262 17.15 6.39 23.77
C PHE A 262 18.63 6.39 23.33
N GLN A 263 19.51 7.06 24.07
CA GLN A 263 20.95 7.07 23.76
C GLN A 263 21.56 5.66 23.87
N LYS A 264 21.13 4.83 24.81
CA LYS A 264 21.56 3.42 24.89
C LYS A 264 21.09 2.60 23.69
N LEU A 265 19.83 2.76 23.25
CA LEU A 265 19.33 2.12 22.02
C LEU A 265 20.17 2.56 20.81
N ARG A 266 20.42 3.86 20.69
CA ARG A 266 21.26 4.44 19.65
C ARG A 266 22.68 3.85 19.65
N ASP A 267 23.33 3.76 20.82
CA ASP A 267 24.66 3.19 20.96
C ASP A 267 24.70 1.70 20.59
N TYR A 268 23.69 0.93 21.03
CA TYR A 268 23.56 -0.48 20.64
C TYR A 268 23.33 -0.66 19.15
N ALA A 269 22.47 0.16 18.53
CA ALA A 269 22.20 0.09 17.10
C ALA A 269 23.46 0.39 16.28
N ILE A 270 24.23 1.41 16.66
CA ILE A 270 25.53 1.73 16.05
C ILE A 270 26.51 0.58 16.23
N LEU A 271 26.60 0.00 17.43
CA LEU A 271 27.50 -1.12 17.72
C LEU A 271 27.15 -2.35 16.90
N MET A 272 25.86 -2.71 16.81
CA MET A 272 25.35 -3.82 16.00
C MET A 272 25.69 -3.61 14.53
N MET A 273 25.37 -2.43 13.98
CA MET A 273 25.64 -2.08 12.59
C MET A 273 27.14 -2.11 12.22
N ARG A 274 28.01 -1.72 13.16
CA ARG A 274 29.47 -1.84 12.98
C ARG A 274 29.98 -3.28 13.01
N SER A 275 29.25 -4.16 13.69
CA SER A 275 29.70 -5.52 13.99
C SER A 275 29.28 -6.57 12.95
N ILE A 276 28.29 -6.27 12.10
CA ILE A 276 27.83 -7.18 11.05
C ILE A 276 28.77 -7.29 9.83
N GLY A 277 29.75 -6.39 9.68
CA GLY A 277 30.73 -6.46 8.59
C GLY A 277 30.91 -5.15 7.83
N ASN A 278 31.33 -5.25 6.57
CA ASN A 278 31.48 -4.10 5.69
C ASN A 278 30.13 -3.80 5.03
N PHE A 279 29.48 -2.74 5.51
CA PHE A 279 28.14 -2.34 5.09
C PHE A 279 28.11 -0.84 4.84
N ALA A 280 27.62 -0.44 3.67
CA ALA A 280 27.47 0.95 3.27
C ALA A 280 26.06 1.15 2.69
N GLY A 281 25.11 1.51 3.53
CA GLY A 281 23.70 1.56 3.15
C GLY A 281 22.77 1.81 4.33
N GLY A 282 21.46 1.69 4.05
CA GLY A 282 20.37 1.87 5.02
C GLY A 282 19.99 0.57 5.71
N CYS A 283 19.74 0.63 7.02
CA CYS A 283 19.49 -0.54 7.86
C CYS A 283 18.45 -0.22 8.94
N ASN A 284 17.59 -1.20 9.23
CA ASN A 284 16.62 -1.16 10.33
C ASN A 284 17.11 -2.02 11.49
N VAL A 285 17.05 -1.51 12.73
CA VAL A 285 17.37 -2.25 13.96
C VAL A 285 16.16 -2.21 14.89
N GLN A 286 15.77 -3.37 15.42
CA GLN A 286 14.61 -3.52 16.31
C GLN A 286 15.02 -3.85 17.74
N PHE A 287 14.34 -3.24 18.70
CA PHE A 287 14.54 -3.43 20.13
C PHE A 287 13.22 -3.65 20.86
N ALA A 288 13.28 -4.43 21.93
CA ALA A 288 12.26 -4.47 22.97
C ALA A 288 12.78 -3.75 24.22
N VAL A 289 11.94 -2.94 24.86
CA VAL A 289 12.26 -2.24 26.11
C VAL A 289 11.25 -2.61 27.19
N SER A 290 11.73 -2.94 28.39
CA SER A 290 10.85 -3.28 29.50
C SER A 290 9.96 -2.07 29.86
N PRO A 291 8.67 -2.29 30.15
CA PRO A 291 7.73 -1.20 30.42
C PRO A 291 7.82 -0.68 31.87
N ASP A 292 8.84 -1.10 32.63
CA ASP A 292 9.07 -0.71 34.02
C ASP A 292 10.18 0.35 34.12
N GLU A 293 10.39 0.88 35.33
CA GLU A 293 11.37 1.96 35.57
C GLU A 293 12.83 1.58 35.25
N LYS A 294 13.11 0.29 35.01
CA LYS A 294 14.46 -0.16 34.66
C LYS A 294 14.79 0.12 33.19
N GLU A 295 13.76 0.12 32.33
CA GLU A 295 13.89 0.24 30.88
C GLU A 295 14.99 -0.69 30.32
N ASP A 296 14.97 -1.97 30.72
CA ASP A 296 15.90 -2.98 30.23
C ASP A 296 15.71 -3.17 28.72
N ILE A 297 16.81 -3.17 27.97
CA ILE A 297 16.81 -3.18 26.50
C ILE A 297 17.21 -4.56 26.01
N VAL A 298 16.49 -5.08 25.03
CA VAL A 298 16.81 -6.32 24.32
C VAL A 298 16.81 -6.06 22.81
N ALA A 299 17.85 -6.45 22.10
CA ALA A 299 17.87 -6.44 20.64
C ALA A 299 17.05 -7.61 20.07
N ILE A 300 16.27 -7.34 19.02
CA ILE A 300 15.36 -8.31 18.39
C ILE A 300 15.93 -8.81 17.05
N GLU A 301 16.22 -7.89 16.14
CA GLU A 301 16.80 -8.18 14.82
C GLU A 301 17.45 -6.93 14.20
N ILE A 302 18.22 -7.15 13.15
CA ILE A 302 18.78 -6.13 12.27
C ILE A 302 18.56 -6.54 10.82
N ASN A 303 18.13 -5.61 9.97
CA ASN A 303 17.86 -5.86 8.56
C ASN A 303 18.80 -4.97 7.71
N PRO A 304 19.91 -5.50 7.12
CA PRO A 304 20.89 -4.70 6.38
C PRO A 304 20.45 -4.38 4.94
N ARG A 305 19.24 -3.87 4.80
CA ARG A 305 18.62 -3.46 3.54
C ARG A 305 17.56 -2.41 3.81
N VAL A 306 17.06 -1.78 2.74
CA VAL A 306 15.83 -1.02 2.85
C VAL A 306 14.65 -1.93 3.22
N SER A 307 13.66 -1.36 3.87
CA SER A 307 12.50 -2.02 4.46
C SER A 307 11.25 -1.15 4.31
N ARG A 308 10.08 -1.68 4.67
CA ARG A 308 8.86 -0.87 4.81
C ARG A 308 9.08 0.28 5.81
N SER A 309 9.75 0.00 6.92
CA SER A 309 10.08 0.99 7.95
C SER A 309 11.01 2.08 7.42
N SER A 310 11.91 1.76 6.50
CA SER A 310 12.76 2.76 5.83
C SER A 310 11.99 3.65 4.86
N ALA A 311 10.98 3.11 4.16
CA ALA A 311 10.09 3.90 3.30
C ALA A 311 9.23 4.84 4.16
N LEU A 312 8.63 4.31 5.23
CA LEU A 312 7.91 5.08 6.24
C LEU A 312 8.79 6.19 6.83
N ALA A 313 10.01 5.87 7.27
CA ALA A 313 10.97 6.85 7.81
C ALA A 313 11.36 7.92 6.79
N SER A 314 11.52 7.54 5.52
CA SER A 314 11.82 8.50 4.45
C SER A 314 10.69 9.50 4.25
N LYS A 315 9.42 9.05 4.31
CA LYS A 315 8.26 9.95 4.26
C LYS A 315 8.12 10.77 5.55
N ALA A 316 8.28 10.12 6.70
CA ALA A 316 8.17 10.75 8.00
C ALA A 316 9.16 11.90 8.18
N THR A 317 10.38 11.75 7.67
CA THR A 317 11.46 12.74 7.90
C THR A 317 11.71 13.66 6.72
N GLY A 318 11.32 13.25 5.51
CA GLY A 318 11.78 13.88 4.26
C GLY A 318 13.20 13.47 3.86
N TYR A 319 13.87 12.59 4.62
CA TYR A 319 15.20 12.11 4.30
C TYR A 319 15.14 10.92 3.32
N PRO A 320 15.67 11.00 2.08
CA PRO A 320 15.50 9.95 1.08
C PRO A 320 16.50 8.79 1.26
N ILE A 321 16.19 7.85 2.15
CA ILE A 321 17.12 6.78 2.58
C ILE A 321 17.65 5.97 1.39
N ALA A 322 16.79 5.48 0.50
CA ALA A 322 17.20 4.63 -0.63
C ALA A 322 18.12 5.36 -1.62
N LYS A 323 17.85 6.65 -1.89
CA LYS A 323 18.69 7.51 -2.72
C LYS A 323 20.09 7.69 -2.11
N ILE A 324 20.16 8.00 -0.82
CA ILE A 324 21.44 8.16 -0.12
C ILE A 324 22.18 6.82 -0.04
N ALA A 325 21.53 5.74 0.38
CA ALA A 325 22.11 4.40 0.45
C ALA A 325 22.71 3.95 -0.88
N SER A 326 22.06 4.24 -2.00
CA SER A 326 22.58 3.94 -3.34
C SER A 326 23.88 4.67 -3.64
N LYS A 327 24.01 5.94 -3.23
CA LYS A 327 25.27 6.69 -3.41
C LYS A 327 26.36 6.19 -2.48
N LEU A 328 26.01 5.81 -1.24
CA LEU A 328 26.97 5.18 -0.31
C LEU A 328 27.51 3.86 -0.88
N ALA A 329 26.67 3.05 -1.53
CA ALA A 329 27.08 1.81 -2.20
C ALA A 329 28.08 2.05 -3.35
N LEU A 330 28.09 3.25 -3.95
CA LEU A 330 29.06 3.69 -4.96
C LEU A 330 30.34 4.30 -4.36
N GLY A 331 30.47 4.30 -3.03
CA GLY A 331 31.64 4.77 -2.30
C GLY A 331 31.58 6.22 -1.84
N TYR A 332 30.45 6.94 -1.99
CA TYR A 332 30.29 8.25 -1.36
C TYR A 332 30.25 8.14 0.18
N ASN A 333 30.55 9.25 0.84
CA ASN A 333 30.36 9.44 2.27
C ASN A 333 29.20 10.40 2.55
N LEU A 334 28.60 10.33 3.73
CA LEU A 334 27.42 11.12 4.11
C LEU A 334 27.67 12.63 4.10
N ASP A 335 28.89 13.08 4.44
CA ASP A 335 29.30 14.48 4.45
C ASP A 335 29.42 15.09 3.04
N GLU A 336 29.59 14.24 2.03
CA GLU A 336 29.75 14.63 0.63
C GLU A 336 28.41 14.77 -0.11
N LEU A 337 27.35 14.16 0.44
CA LEU A 337 26.02 14.17 -0.12
C LEU A 337 25.23 15.35 0.44
N GLN A 338 24.41 16.00 -0.40
CA GLN A 338 23.56 17.10 0.04
C GLN A 338 22.19 16.61 0.51
N ASN A 339 21.66 17.23 1.55
CA ASN A 339 20.27 17.07 1.98
C ASN A 339 19.33 17.72 0.96
N GLN A 340 18.42 16.94 0.38
CA GLN A 340 17.57 17.37 -0.74
C GLN A 340 16.41 18.28 -0.32
N ILE A 341 16.01 18.24 0.94
CA ILE A 341 14.91 19.07 1.47
C ILE A 341 15.39 20.50 1.72
N THR A 342 16.53 20.65 2.40
CA THR A 342 17.09 21.97 2.75
C THR A 342 18.00 22.53 1.65
N LYS A 343 18.69 21.66 0.90
CA LYS A 343 19.69 21.98 -0.16
C LYS A 343 20.87 22.84 0.30
N SER A 344 20.99 23.09 1.61
CA SER A 344 22.02 23.91 2.24
C SER A 344 22.88 23.14 3.24
N THR A 345 22.49 21.91 3.58
CA THR A 345 23.16 21.04 4.56
C THR A 345 23.60 19.71 3.90
N SER A 346 24.52 18.99 4.54
CA SER A 346 24.93 17.64 4.12
C SER A 346 23.91 16.58 4.53
N ALA A 347 24.05 15.36 4.00
CA ALA A 347 23.28 14.19 4.41
C ALA A 347 23.77 13.61 5.76
N LEU A 348 24.93 14.03 6.27
CA LEU A 348 25.48 13.65 7.58
C LEU A 348 24.81 14.44 8.73
N PHE A 349 23.59 14.07 9.09
CA PHE A 349 22.88 14.59 10.28
C PHE A 349 21.75 13.63 10.68
N GLU A 350 21.22 13.81 11.90
CA GLU A 350 20.04 13.10 12.38
C GLU A 350 18.81 14.03 12.24
N PRO A 351 17.77 13.65 11.49
CA PRO A 351 16.54 14.43 11.36
C PRO A 351 15.87 14.75 12.68
N THR A 352 15.26 15.93 12.76
CA THR A 352 14.42 16.34 13.89
C THR A 352 13.03 16.70 13.38
N LEU A 353 11.99 16.18 14.03
CA LEU A 353 10.60 16.35 13.64
C LEU A 353 9.90 17.28 14.63
N ASP A 354 9.16 18.27 14.14
CA ASP A 354 8.29 19.14 14.93
C ASP A 354 6.80 18.76 14.78
N TYR A 355 6.55 17.54 14.33
CA TYR A 355 5.25 16.89 14.17
C TYR A 355 5.34 15.41 14.55
N VAL A 356 4.17 14.78 14.63
CA VAL A 356 4.01 13.35 14.91
C VAL A 356 3.46 12.67 13.67
N ILE A 357 4.01 11.49 13.39
CA ILE A 357 3.54 10.57 12.38
C ILE A 357 2.87 9.40 13.07
N VAL A 358 1.74 8.95 12.50
CA VAL A 358 1.09 7.69 12.89
C VAL A 358 0.89 6.86 11.64
N LYS A 359 1.45 5.64 11.63
CA LYS A 359 1.17 4.63 10.62
C LYS A 359 0.14 3.64 11.14
N ILE A 360 -0.83 3.26 10.31
CA ILE A 360 -1.78 2.19 10.61
C ILE A 360 -1.78 1.19 9.44
N PRO A 361 -1.63 -0.11 9.69
CA PRO A 361 -1.75 -1.13 8.64
C PRO A 361 -3.18 -1.23 8.08
N ARG A 362 -3.31 -1.78 6.88
CA ARG A 362 -4.58 -2.02 6.18
C ARG A 362 -4.76 -3.52 5.97
N TRP A 363 -5.93 -4.08 6.33
CA TRP A 363 -6.22 -5.53 6.25
C TRP A 363 -7.46 -5.87 5.42
N ASN A 364 -7.44 -6.98 4.68
CA ASN A 364 -8.61 -7.49 3.94
C ASN A 364 -9.14 -8.84 4.45
N PHE A 365 -9.29 -8.99 5.76
CA PHE A 365 -9.85 -10.21 6.36
C PHE A 365 -11.25 -10.57 5.86
N ASP A 366 -11.99 -9.60 5.34
CA ASP A 366 -13.31 -9.77 4.73
C ASP A 366 -13.27 -10.61 3.44
N LYS A 367 -12.15 -10.58 2.70
CA LYS A 367 -11.96 -11.35 1.45
C LYS A 367 -11.51 -12.81 1.68
N PHE A 368 -11.18 -13.14 2.92
CA PHE A 368 -10.63 -14.44 3.31
C PHE A 368 -11.54 -15.07 4.36
N GLU A 369 -12.68 -15.58 3.94
CA GLU A 369 -13.60 -16.29 4.83
C GLU A 369 -12.91 -17.46 5.55
N GLY A 370 -13.12 -17.57 6.86
CA GLY A 370 -12.43 -18.54 7.72
C GLY A 370 -10.99 -18.17 8.10
N SER A 371 -10.48 -17.00 7.67
CA SER A 371 -9.18 -16.51 8.13
C SER A 371 -9.17 -16.22 9.63
N ASP A 372 -8.06 -16.57 10.28
CA ASP A 372 -7.75 -16.10 11.62
C ASP A 372 -7.40 -14.60 11.56
N ARG A 373 -8.24 -13.79 12.23
CA ARG A 373 -8.16 -12.33 12.25
C ARG A 373 -7.33 -11.79 13.42
N THR A 374 -6.81 -12.67 14.28
CA THR A 374 -5.94 -12.26 15.39
C THR A 374 -4.59 -11.84 14.85
N LEU A 375 -4.09 -10.69 15.30
CA LEU A 375 -2.76 -10.19 14.96
C LEU A 375 -1.71 -10.87 15.84
N GLY A 376 -0.53 -11.10 15.27
CA GLY A 376 0.57 -11.78 15.94
C GLY A 376 1.90 -11.54 15.23
N LEU A 377 2.85 -12.46 15.38
CA LEU A 377 4.19 -12.35 14.78
C LEU A 377 4.22 -12.52 13.25
N GLN A 378 3.19 -13.13 12.65
CA GLN A 378 3.08 -13.26 11.20
C GLN A 378 2.23 -12.12 10.65
N MET A 379 2.81 -11.33 9.74
CA MET A 379 2.13 -10.19 9.11
C MET A 379 0.97 -10.65 8.22
N LYS A 380 -0.18 -9.96 8.33
CA LYS A 380 -1.43 -10.22 7.59
C LYS A 380 -1.99 -8.98 6.89
N SER A 381 -1.42 -7.79 7.12
CA SER A 381 -1.77 -6.54 6.43
C SER A 381 -1.33 -6.57 4.96
N VAL A 382 -2.08 -5.86 4.10
CA VAL A 382 -1.93 -5.80 2.64
C VAL A 382 -1.44 -4.43 2.14
N GLY A 383 -1.17 -3.52 3.07
CA GLY A 383 -0.73 -2.14 2.83
C GLY A 383 -0.83 -1.33 4.11
N GLU A 384 -0.59 -0.03 4.03
CA GLU A 384 -0.58 0.86 5.19
C GLU A 384 -0.97 2.30 4.82
N VAL A 385 -1.36 3.07 5.84
CA VAL A 385 -1.58 4.52 5.76
C VAL A 385 -0.64 5.24 6.69
N MET A 386 -0.33 6.49 6.37
CA MET A 386 0.38 7.40 7.27
C MET A 386 -0.44 8.69 7.47
N GLY A 387 -0.52 9.16 8.71
CA GLY A 387 -1.08 10.46 9.08
C GLY A 387 -0.01 11.33 9.72
N ILE A 388 0.06 12.61 9.33
CA ILE A 388 0.99 13.60 9.89
C ILE A 388 0.17 14.65 10.65
N GLY A 389 0.53 15.00 11.88
CA GLY A 389 -0.12 16.06 12.64
C GLY A 389 0.81 16.70 13.67
N ARG A 390 0.46 17.89 14.17
CA ARG A 390 1.25 18.58 15.22
C ARG A 390 1.11 17.93 16.59
N SER A 391 0.21 16.97 16.71
CA SER A 391 0.02 16.13 17.89
C SER A 391 -0.27 14.68 17.49
N PHE A 392 -0.02 13.75 18.41
CA PHE A 392 -0.39 12.34 18.21
C PHE A 392 -1.88 12.16 17.93
N GLN A 393 -2.74 12.89 18.64
CA GLN A 393 -4.19 12.84 18.47
C GLN A 393 -4.61 13.20 17.05
N GLU A 394 -4.06 14.30 16.51
CA GLU A 394 -4.34 14.73 15.15
C GLU A 394 -3.83 13.73 14.11
N ALA A 395 -2.58 13.28 14.25
CA ALA A 395 -1.97 12.31 13.35
C ALA A 395 -2.76 10.99 13.32
N LEU A 396 -3.22 10.51 14.49
CA LEU A 396 -4.03 9.30 14.63
C LEU A 396 -5.42 9.44 14.00
N HIS A 397 -6.09 10.58 14.17
CA HIS A 397 -7.36 10.85 13.48
C HIS A 397 -7.17 10.88 11.96
N LYS A 398 -6.12 11.53 11.46
CA LYS A 398 -5.82 11.57 10.02
C LYS A 398 -5.50 10.18 9.49
N ALA A 399 -4.68 9.39 10.19
CA ALA A 399 -4.39 8.01 9.81
C ALA A 399 -5.67 7.15 9.77
N THR A 400 -6.55 7.25 10.77
CA THR A 400 -7.82 6.49 10.78
C THR A 400 -8.79 6.92 9.68
N GLN A 401 -8.80 8.20 9.29
CA GLN A 401 -9.55 8.71 8.14
C GLN A 401 -9.01 8.16 6.80
N SER A 402 -7.71 7.93 6.71
CA SER A 402 -7.04 7.41 5.50
C SER A 402 -7.29 5.92 5.23
N LEU A 403 -7.77 5.13 6.21
CA LEU A 403 -7.85 3.67 6.11
C LEU A 403 -8.82 3.12 5.05
N GLU A 404 -9.66 3.96 4.46
CA GLU A 404 -10.64 3.55 3.44
C GLU A 404 -11.60 2.44 3.91
N ILE A 405 -11.94 2.45 5.20
CA ILE A 405 -12.88 1.52 5.86
C ILE A 405 -14.18 2.23 6.30
N LYS A 406 -14.48 3.39 5.70
CA LYS A 406 -15.68 4.20 5.96
C LYS A 406 -15.75 4.76 7.40
N ARG A 407 -14.63 4.95 8.10
CA ARG A 407 -14.59 5.64 9.41
C ARG A 407 -14.35 7.14 9.19
N ASN A 408 -14.88 7.99 10.07
CA ASN A 408 -14.65 9.45 9.99
C ASN A 408 -13.45 9.92 10.84
N GLY A 409 -12.76 8.99 11.50
CA GLY A 409 -11.77 9.21 12.55
C GLY A 409 -11.99 8.23 13.70
N LEU A 410 -11.48 8.55 14.88
CA LEU A 410 -11.77 7.85 16.14
C LEU A 410 -13.04 8.38 16.79
N GLY A 411 -13.99 7.49 17.13
CA GLY A 411 -15.23 7.89 17.81
C GLY A 411 -16.15 8.80 16.97
N ALA A 412 -17.21 9.30 17.59
CA ALA A 412 -18.16 10.26 17.02
C ALA A 412 -18.63 9.99 15.57
N ASP A 413 -18.81 8.74 15.16
CA ASP A 413 -19.24 8.37 13.80
C ASP A 413 -20.41 7.37 13.75
N GLY A 414 -20.96 7.02 14.91
CA GLY A 414 -22.07 6.07 15.06
C GLY A 414 -21.71 4.60 14.83
N LYS A 415 -20.42 4.25 14.70
CA LYS A 415 -19.96 2.89 14.39
C LYS A 415 -19.26 2.16 15.54
N GLY A 416 -19.25 2.75 16.74
CA GLY A 416 -18.65 2.14 17.93
C GLY A 416 -19.45 0.95 18.47
N TYR A 417 -18.75 -0.01 19.07
CA TYR A 417 -19.36 -1.12 19.78
C TYR A 417 -19.98 -0.67 21.11
N LYS A 418 -21.10 -1.30 21.50
CA LYS A 418 -21.83 -0.99 22.75
C LYS A 418 -21.97 -2.18 23.70
N ASN A 419 -21.51 -3.35 23.30
CA ASN A 419 -21.56 -4.55 24.12
C ASN A 419 -20.22 -4.74 24.86
N TYR A 420 -20.29 -4.84 26.19
CA TYR A 420 -19.10 -4.97 27.05
C TYR A 420 -18.27 -6.21 26.74
N GLU A 421 -18.91 -7.38 26.63
CA GLU A 421 -18.22 -8.66 26.37
C GLU A 421 -17.50 -8.62 25.02
N GLN A 422 -18.15 -8.09 24.00
CA GLN A 422 -17.56 -7.90 22.66
C GLN A 422 -16.33 -6.97 22.70
N ILE A 423 -16.38 -5.88 23.46
CA ILE A 423 -15.26 -4.95 23.60
C ILE A 423 -14.08 -5.64 24.31
N ILE A 424 -14.34 -6.32 25.42
CA ILE A 424 -13.29 -7.03 26.17
C ILE A 424 -12.63 -8.11 25.31
N GLU A 425 -13.42 -8.88 24.56
CA GLU A 425 -12.91 -9.89 23.63
C GLU A 425 -11.99 -9.26 22.58
N LYS A 426 -12.42 -8.16 21.94
CA LYS A 426 -11.65 -7.45 20.91
C LYS A 426 -10.40 -6.72 21.42
N LEU A 427 -10.39 -6.30 22.68
CA LEU A 427 -9.18 -5.77 23.32
C LEU A 427 -8.17 -6.91 23.58
N THR A 428 -8.67 -8.06 24.02
CA THR A 428 -7.86 -9.25 24.36
C THR A 428 -7.25 -9.88 23.12
N TYR A 429 -8.05 -10.11 22.09
CA TYR A 429 -7.60 -10.69 20.83
C TYR A 429 -7.47 -9.58 19.78
N ALA A 430 -6.27 -9.00 19.73
CA ALA A 430 -5.94 -7.92 18.81
C ALA A 430 -6.36 -8.24 17.38
N SER A 431 -7.06 -7.32 16.74
CA SER A 431 -7.47 -7.41 15.33
C SER A 431 -7.45 -6.02 14.70
N TRP A 432 -7.80 -5.95 13.41
CA TRP A 432 -7.79 -4.75 12.58
C TRP A 432 -8.55 -3.55 13.17
N ASP A 433 -9.54 -3.78 14.03
CA ASP A 433 -10.40 -2.75 14.62
C ASP A 433 -10.01 -2.33 16.04
N ARG A 434 -8.95 -2.90 16.64
CA ARG A 434 -8.56 -2.61 18.03
C ARG A 434 -8.35 -1.12 18.29
N VAL A 435 -7.81 -0.39 17.31
CA VAL A 435 -7.61 1.06 17.35
C VAL A 435 -8.90 1.84 17.65
N PHE A 436 -10.05 1.35 17.18
CA PHE A 436 -11.36 1.95 17.44
C PHE A 436 -11.98 1.42 18.75
N VAL A 437 -11.78 0.13 19.03
CA VAL A 437 -12.32 -0.53 20.24
C VAL A 437 -11.75 0.09 21.51
N ILE A 438 -10.52 0.58 21.51
CA ILE A 438 -9.94 1.32 22.65
C ILE A 438 -10.80 2.55 22.98
N TYR A 439 -11.23 3.31 21.96
CA TYR A 439 -12.10 4.47 22.16
C TYR A 439 -13.47 4.03 22.69
N ASP A 440 -14.06 2.97 22.13
CA ASP A 440 -15.34 2.43 22.57
C ASP A 440 -15.30 1.96 24.03
N ALA A 441 -14.20 1.34 24.46
CA ALA A 441 -13.98 0.90 25.83
C ALA A 441 -13.96 2.07 26.82
N ILE A 442 -13.24 3.15 26.48
CA ILE A 442 -13.21 4.38 27.26
C ILE A 442 -14.59 5.03 27.30
N ALA A 443 -15.28 5.08 26.16
CA ALA A 443 -16.62 5.64 26.07
C ALA A 443 -17.66 4.88 26.91
N MET A 444 -17.46 3.57 27.10
CA MET A 444 -18.26 2.72 27.98
C MET A 444 -17.95 2.91 29.47
N GLY A 445 -16.83 3.57 29.81
CA GLY A 445 -16.36 3.77 31.18
C GLY A 445 -15.46 2.67 31.71
N ILE A 446 -14.83 1.86 30.83
CA ILE A 446 -13.82 0.88 31.25
C ILE A 446 -12.56 1.63 31.71
N PRO A 447 -12.02 1.36 32.91
CA PRO A 447 -10.82 2.04 33.40
C PRO A 447 -9.60 1.81 32.49
N LEU A 448 -8.80 2.86 32.27
CA LEU A 448 -7.55 2.76 31.48
C LEU A 448 -6.60 1.68 32.01
N SER A 449 -6.56 1.45 33.32
CA SER A 449 -5.75 0.38 33.94
C SER A 449 -6.16 -1.00 33.45
N THR A 450 -7.45 -1.25 33.26
CA THR A 450 -7.98 -2.52 32.75
C THR A 450 -7.68 -2.67 31.27
N ILE A 451 -7.83 -1.59 30.48
CA ILE A 451 -7.45 -1.59 29.07
C ILE A 451 -5.95 -1.90 28.94
N HIS A 452 -5.09 -1.23 29.71
CA HIS A 452 -3.64 -1.47 29.74
C HIS A 452 -3.30 -2.91 30.17
N GLU A 453 -3.96 -3.46 31.19
CA GLU A 453 -3.69 -4.83 31.63
C GLU A 453 -3.98 -5.86 30.53
N ILE A 454 -5.03 -5.64 29.74
CA ILE A 454 -5.42 -6.50 28.63
C ILE A 454 -4.49 -6.31 27.42
N THR A 455 -4.30 -5.06 26.99
CA THR A 455 -3.64 -4.76 25.70
C THR A 455 -2.13 -4.58 25.82
N ARG A 456 -1.64 -4.25 27.01
CA ARG A 456 -0.26 -3.83 27.31
C ARG A 456 0.19 -2.55 26.57
N ILE A 457 -0.72 -1.85 25.89
CA ILE A 457 -0.44 -0.55 25.24
C ILE A 457 -0.06 0.47 26.30
N ASP A 458 1.00 1.25 26.06
CA ASP A 458 1.50 2.22 27.02
C ASP A 458 0.41 3.21 27.48
N MET A 459 0.41 3.51 28.78
CA MET A 459 -0.57 4.38 29.41
C MET A 459 -0.58 5.80 28.81
N TRP A 460 0.55 6.25 28.26
CA TRP A 460 0.64 7.52 27.54
C TRP A 460 -0.35 7.57 26.37
N PHE A 461 -0.37 6.55 25.51
CA PHE A 461 -1.30 6.48 24.37
C PHE A 461 -2.76 6.42 24.87
N LEU A 462 -3.05 5.60 25.87
CA LEU A 462 -4.42 5.47 26.41
C LEU A 462 -4.97 6.78 26.98
N LYS A 463 -4.12 7.59 27.62
CA LYS A 463 -4.50 8.93 28.09
C LYS A 463 -4.82 9.90 26.95
N GLN A 464 -4.15 9.78 25.80
CA GLN A 464 -4.48 10.58 24.62
C GLN A 464 -5.89 10.26 24.11
N TYR A 465 -6.28 8.99 24.12
CA TYR A 465 -7.66 8.57 23.80
C TYR A 465 -8.68 9.11 24.80
N GLU A 466 -8.39 9.05 26.11
CA GLU A 466 -9.28 9.56 27.16
C GLU A 466 -9.53 11.07 27.00
N GLN A 467 -8.49 11.84 26.64
CA GLN A 467 -8.63 13.27 26.35
C GLN A 467 -9.52 13.55 25.14
N LEU A 468 -9.41 12.74 24.06
CA LEU A 468 -10.30 12.85 22.90
C LEU A 468 -11.76 12.59 23.28
N TYR A 469 -12.01 11.58 24.11
CA TYR A 469 -13.35 11.28 24.60
C TYR A 469 -13.91 12.36 25.55
N THR A 470 -13.06 12.92 26.40
CA THR A 470 -13.44 14.05 27.26
C THR A 470 -13.89 15.25 26.44
N LEU A 471 -13.14 15.56 25.36
CA LEU A 471 -13.49 16.63 24.44
C LEU A 471 -14.79 16.34 23.67
N GLU A 472 -15.00 15.10 23.20
CA GLU A 472 -16.26 14.67 22.59
C GLU A 472 -17.44 15.00 23.52
N LYS A 473 -17.35 14.61 24.79
CA LYS A 473 -18.38 14.87 25.80
C LYS A 473 -18.62 16.35 26.04
N GLU A 474 -17.58 17.17 26.04
CA GLU A 474 -17.70 18.61 26.21
C GLU A 474 -18.47 19.24 25.04
N ILE A 475 -18.05 18.94 23.80
CA ILE A 475 -18.67 19.47 22.57
C ILE A 475 -20.13 19.03 22.45
N SER A 476 -20.47 17.81 22.85
CA SER A 476 -21.85 17.30 22.83
C SER A 476 -22.85 18.11 23.69
N ASN A 477 -22.38 18.98 24.60
CA ASN A 477 -23.25 19.87 25.36
C ASN A 477 -23.63 21.16 24.61
N TYR A 478 -23.06 21.39 23.42
CA TYR A 478 -23.28 22.59 22.62
C TYR A 478 -24.18 22.31 21.40
N LYS A 479 -24.61 23.40 20.77
CA LYS A 479 -25.25 23.43 19.45
C LYS A 479 -24.37 24.24 18.52
N VAL A 480 -24.53 24.03 17.22
CA VAL A 480 -23.72 24.75 16.20
C VAL A 480 -23.79 26.27 16.37
N SER A 481 -24.93 26.81 16.81
CA SER A 481 -25.13 28.25 17.02
C SER A 481 -24.40 28.84 18.24
N ASN A 482 -23.92 28.01 19.17
CA ASN A 482 -23.30 28.49 20.43
C ASN A 482 -21.99 27.80 20.79
N LEU A 483 -21.39 27.02 19.89
CA LEU A 483 -20.09 26.41 20.10
C LEU A 483 -18.99 27.48 20.15
N PRO A 484 -18.21 27.60 21.25
CA PRO A 484 -17.14 28.59 21.36
C PRO A 484 -16.03 28.36 20.33
N LYS A 485 -15.44 29.45 19.81
CA LYS A 485 -14.32 29.41 18.85
C LYS A 485 -13.15 28.58 19.36
N GLU A 486 -12.74 28.80 20.61
CA GLU A 486 -11.59 28.08 21.19
C GLU A 486 -11.83 26.57 21.29
N LEU A 487 -13.05 26.16 21.64
CA LEU A 487 -13.40 24.74 21.74
C LEU A 487 -13.48 24.08 20.36
N LEU A 488 -14.02 24.78 19.36
CA LEU A 488 -13.99 24.31 17.98
C LEU A 488 -12.56 24.19 17.47
N LEU A 489 -11.71 25.21 17.71
CA LEU A 489 -10.31 25.18 17.33
C LEU A 489 -9.58 24.00 17.99
N GLU A 490 -9.74 23.80 19.30
CA GLU A 490 -9.15 22.66 20.01
C GLU A 490 -9.58 21.32 19.40
N ALA A 491 -10.87 21.17 19.07
CA ALA A 491 -11.37 19.97 18.42
C ALA A 491 -10.69 19.71 17.07
N LYS A 492 -10.52 20.77 16.26
CA LYS A 492 -9.83 20.69 14.97
C LYS A 492 -8.34 20.40 15.14
N GLN A 493 -7.66 21.00 16.12
CA GLN A 493 -6.25 20.74 16.46
C GLN A 493 -5.99 19.33 16.96
N LYS A 494 -7.01 18.67 17.54
CA LYS A 494 -6.97 17.27 17.93
C LYS A 494 -7.39 16.29 16.82
N GLY A 495 -7.70 16.81 15.63
CA GLY A 495 -7.97 16.03 14.41
C GLY A 495 -9.41 15.62 14.18
N PHE A 496 -10.38 16.08 14.99
CA PHE A 496 -11.79 15.77 14.73
C PHE A 496 -12.25 16.35 13.40
N ALA A 497 -12.82 15.50 12.54
CA ALA A 497 -13.43 15.95 11.29
C ALA A 497 -14.70 16.77 11.57
N ASP A 498 -15.06 17.66 10.65
CA ASP A 498 -16.29 18.45 10.66
C ASP A 498 -17.51 17.52 10.81
N ARG A 499 -17.46 16.33 10.19
CA ARG A 499 -18.49 15.30 10.30
C ARG A 499 -18.58 14.65 11.68
N GLN A 500 -17.47 14.51 12.41
CA GLN A 500 -17.46 13.99 13.78
C GLN A 500 -18.06 15.02 14.74
N ILE A 501 -17.65 16.28 14.62
CA ILE A 501 -18.22 17.39 15.41
C ILE A 501 -19.72 17.54 15.11
N ALA A 502 -20.13 17.38 13.85
CA ALA A 502 -21.54 17.39 13.47
C ALA A 502 -22.33 16.26 14.12
N HIS A 503 -21.75 15.06 14.22
CA HIS A 503 -22.35 13.94 14.95
C HIS A 503 -22.52 14.26 16.43
N MET A 504 -21.50 14.82 17.09
CA MET A 504 -21.54 15.20 18.51
C MET A 504 -22.68 16.18 18.84
N MET A 505 -22.96 17.14 17.95
CA MET A 505 -24.01 18.16 18.13
C MET A 505 -25.35 17.81 17.48
N SER A 506 -25.41 16.71 16.72
CA SER A 506 -26.56 16.28 15.89
C SER A 506 -26.97 17.32 14.84
N CYS A 507 -26.01 17.80 14.04
CA CYS A 507 -26.23 18.72 12.92
C CYS A 507 -25.60 18.17 11.62
N LEU A 508 -25.64 18.94 10.53
CA LEU A 508 -25.02 18.57 9.26
C LEU A 508 -23.52 18.94 9.25
N GLU A 509 -22.70 18.16 8.55
CA GLU A 509 -21.27 18.42 8.31
C GLU A 509 -21.05 19.82 7.71
N SER A 510 -21.93 20.24 6.80
CA SER A 510 -21.88 21.56 6.16
C SER A 510 -22.09 22.71 7.15
N GLU A 511 -22.90 22.53 8.20
CA GLU A 511 -23.13 23.57 9.20
C GLU A 511 -21.89 23.79 10.06
N VAL A 512 -21.16 22.73 10.41
CA VAL A 512 -19.88 22.83 11.11
C VAL A 512 -18.82 23.49 10.24
N HIS A 513 -18.75 23.11 8.96
CA HIS A 513 -17.85 23.76 8.00
C HIS A 513 -18.14 25.26 7.88
N THR A 514 -19.41 25.67 7.74
CA THR A 514 -19.80 27.08 7.70
C THR A 514 -19.40 27.82 8.97
N LEU A 515 -19.68 27.24 10.16
CA LEU A 515 -19.28 27.83 11.44
C LEU A 515 -17.76 28.04 11.51
N ARG A 516 -16.99 27.04 11.09
CA ARG A 516 -15.53 27.07 11.05
C ARG A 516 -15.02 28.22 10.17
N MET A 517 -15.61 28.42 8.99
CA MET A 517 -15.28 29.53 8.09
C MET A 517 -15.67 30.90 8.67
N GLU A 518 -16.85 31.02 9.28
CA GLU A 518 -17.32 32.25 9.93
C GLU A 518 -16.41 32.67 11.10
N GLN A 519 -15.92 31.69 11.86
CA GLN A 519 -15.00 31.90 12.98
C GLN A 519 -13.52 32.02 12.55
N LYS A 520 -13.23 31.94 11.25
CA LYS A 520 -11.89 31.99 10.64
C LYS A 520 -10.94 30.89 11.13
N ILE A 521 -11.47 29.72 11.46
CA ILE A 521 -10.67 28.55 11.80
C ILE A 521 -10.34 27.81 10.50
N ASN A 522 -9.25 28.21 9.86
CA ASN A 522 -8.83 27.60 8.60
C ASN A 522 -7.71 26.60 8.84
N ARG A 523 -7.70 25.56 8.02
CA ARG A 523 -6.58 24.64 7.91
C ARG A 523 -5.37 25.40 7.34
N VAL A 524 -4.21 25.15 7.90
CA VAL A 524 -2.92 25.63 7.36
C VAL A 524 -2.07 24.44 6.96
N PHE A 525 -1.08 24.69 6.10
CA PHE A 525 -0.22 23.65 5.57
C PHE A 525 1.23 23.95 5.98
N LYS A 526 1.87 22.94 6.56
CA LYS A 526 3.24 22.98 7.06
C LYS A 526 4.14 22.08 6.23
N LEU A 527 5.41 22.42 6.18
CA LEU A 527 6.42 21.68 5.43
C LEU A 527 7.01 20.53 6.25
N VAL A 528 7.30 19.43 5.57
CA VAL A 528 8.24 18.41 6.04
C VAL A 528 9.64 18.88 5.66
N ASP A 529 10.45 19.26 6.67
CA ASP A 529 11.72 19.96 6.47
C ASP A 529 12.98 19.24 6.96
N THR A 530 12.82 18.04 7.54
CA THR A 530 13.84 17.22 8.20
C THR A 530 14.59 17.85 9.39
N CYS A 531 14.31 19.10 9.78
CA CYS A 531 15.14 19.87 10.71
C CYS A 531 14.36 20.77 11.69
N ALA A 532 13.03 20.59 11.82
CA ALA A 532 12.20 21.32 12.76
C ALA A 532 12.36 22.85 12.66
N ALA A 533 12.31 23.34 11.42
CA ALA A 533 12.44 24.74 11.01
C ALA A 533 13.80 25.41 11.34
N GLU A 534 14.84 24.66 11.72
CA GLU A 534 16.19 25.22 11.88
C GLU A 534 16.72 25.80 10.56
N PHE A 535 16.43 25.12 9.45
CA PHE A 535 16.78 25.55 8.10
C PHE A 535 15.54 25.66 7.22
N LYS A 536 15.58 26.59 6.26
CA LYS A 536 14.49 26.74 5.30
C LYS A 536 14.42 25.55 4.35
N ALA A 537 13.30 24.81 4.38
CA ALA A 537 12.99 23.82 3.36
C ALA A 537 12.70 24.48 2.00
N GLN A 538 13.18 23.85 0.93
CA GLN A 538 12.92 24.26 -0.45
C GLN A 538 11.98 23.31 -1.19
N THR A 539 11.76 22.12 -0.63
CA THR A 539 10.96 21.06 -1.25
C THR A 539 9.50 21.19 -0.79
N PRO A 540 8.53 21.31 -1.71
CA PRO A 540 7.11 21.53 -1.41
C PRO A 540 6.38 20.24 -1.00
N TYR A 541 6.80 19.66 0.12
CA TYR A 541 6.18 18.51 0.78
C TYR A 541 5.39 19.00 2.00
N TYR A 542 4.07 19.02 1.90
CA TYR A 542 3.16 19.55 2.90
C TYR A 542 2.34 18.50 3.64
N TYR A 543 1.98 18.83 4.87
CA TYR A 543 0.86 18.26 5.62
C TYR A 543 0.00 19.37 6.21
N SER A 544 -1.25 19.07 6.53
CA SER A 544 -2.20 20.00 7.08
C SER A 544 -2.34 19.92 8.60
N THR A 545 -2.61 21.06 9.22
CA THR A 545 -2.87 21.19 10.67
C THR A 545 -3.77 22.40 10.94
N PHE A 546 -4.25 22.54 12.17
CA PHE A 546 -4.87 23.77 12.67
C PHE A 546 -3.94 24.45 13.67
N GLU A 547 -3.78 25.77 13.57
CA GLU A 547 -2.95 26.55 14.49
C GLU A 547 -3.71 27.76 15.03
N ALA A 548 -3.31 28.18 16.24
CA ALA A 548 -3.82 29.39 16.86
C ALA A 548 -3.23 30.64 16.19
N GLU A 549 -3.95 31.76 16.29
CA GLU A 549 -3.46 33.05 15.82
C GLU A 549 -2.24 33.50 16.65
N ILE A 550 -1.17 33.90 15.97
CA ILE A 550 0.02 34.49 16.56
C ILE A 550 -0.02 36.00 16.33
N GLU A 551 0.28 36.77 17.38
CA GLU A 551 0.37 38.24 17.30
C GLU A 551 1.82 38.68 17.08
N LYS A 552 2.07 39.39 15.98
CA LYS A 552 3.36 40.02 15.69
C LYS A 552 3.59 41.22 16.63
N PRO A 553 4.85 41.68 16.79
CA PRO A 553 5.15 42.88 17.59
C PRO A 553 4.43 44.18 17.16
N ASN A 554 3.91 44.23 15.92
CA ASN A 554 3.13 45.34 15.38
C ASN A 554 1.61 45.23 15.66
N GLY A 555 1.16 44.21 16.41
CA GLY A 555 -0.24 43.94 16.74
C GLY A 555 -1.03 43.17 15.66
N GLU A 556 -0.40 42.80 14.54
CA GLU A 556 -1.03 42.01 13.48
C GLU A 556 -1.15 40.54 13.90
N ARG A 557 -2.35 39.98 13.83
CA ARG A 557 -2.60 38.55 14.08
C ARG A 557 -2.66 37.77 12.78
N PHE A 558 -1.97 36.65 12.73
CA PHE A 558 -1.96 35.76 11.58
C PHE A 558 -1.82 34.30 12.03
N VAL A 559 -2.21 33.38 11.15
CA VAL A 559 -1.89 31.96 11.29
C VAL A 559 -0.92 31.65 10.14
N ASP A 560 0.23 31.09 10.48
CA ASP A 560 1.29 30.85 9.51
C ASP A 560 0.93 29.69 8.58
N ASN A 561 1.10 29.88 7.27
CA ASN A 561 0.85 28.86 6.25
C ASN A 561 2.00 28.86 5.26
N GLU A 562 2.70 27.73 5.19
CA GLU A 562 3.93 27.58 4.42
C GLU A 562 3.66 27.19 2.97
N SER A 563 2.44 26.76 2.66
CA SER A 563 2.04 26.50 1.26
C SER A 563 1.70 27.79 0.54
N ILE A 564 2.61 28.21 -0.34
CA ILE A 564 2.45 29.40 -1.17
C ILE A 564 1.71 29.04 -2.46
N VAL A 565 0.61 29.72 -2.74
CA VAL A 565 -0.17 29.55 -3.98
C VAL A 565 0.46 30.37 -5.11
N THR A 566 0.80 29.73 -6.23
CA THR A 566 1.36 30.40 -7.41
C THR A 566 0.28 30.83 -8.41
N ASP A 567 0.61 31.66 -9.39
CA ASP A 567 -0.28 32.03 -10.50
C ASP A 567 -0.29 31.01 -11.65
N ARG A 568 0.50 29.92 -11.55
CA ARG A 568 0.50 28.87 -12.58
C ARG A 568 -0.87 28.17 -12.61
N LYS A 569 -1.25 27.66 -13.77
CA LYS A 569 -2.40 26.77 -13.90
C LYS A 569 -2.11 25.46 -13.18
N LYS A 570 -2.99 25.05 -12.27
CA LYS A 570 -2.77 23.90 -11.40
C LYS A 570 -3.71 22.75 -11.72
N VAL A 571 -3.21 21.52 -11.65
CA VAL A 571 -4.03 20.31 -11.73
C VAL A 571 -3.75 19.46 -10.50
N ILE A 572 -4.82 19.02 -9.85
CA ILE A 572 -4.75 18.05 -8.77
C ILE A 572 -4.92 16.64 -9.35
N VAL A 573 -4.02 15.74 -8.98
CA VAL A 573 -4.19 14.30 -9.17
C VAL A 573 -4.46 13.68 -7.81
N LEU A 574 -5.63 13.03 -7.65
CA LEU A 574 -5.95 12.31 -6.41
C LEU A 574 -5.37 10.91 -6.45
N GLY A 575 -4.57 10.58 -5.44
CA GLY A 575 -4.00 9.25 -5.24
C GLY A 575 -5.03 8.23 -4.78
N SER A 576 -4.57 6.99 -4.63
CA SER A 576 -5.42 5.85 -4.32
C SER A 576 -5.62 5.60 -2.81
N GLY A 577 -4.86 6.25 -1.92
CA GLY A 577 -4.84 5.88 -0.50
C GLY A 577 -4.07 4.56 -0.26
N PRO A 578 -4.31 3.86 0.87
CA PRO A 578 -3.54 2.66 1.23
C PRO A 578 -3.73 1.53 0.25
N ASN A 579 -2.70 0.76 -0.09
CA ASN A 579 -2.91 -0.45 -0.89
C ASN A 579 -3.86 -1.45 -0.21
N ARG A 580 -4.65 -2.15 -1.03
CA ARG A 580 -5.58 -3.21 -0.62
C ARG A 580 -5.86 -4.10 -1.82
N ILE A 581 -6.36 -5.31 -1.58
CA ILE A 581 -6.70 -6.25 -2.67
C ILE A 581 -7.72 -5.60 -3.62
N GLY A 582 -7.36 -5.52 -4.90
CA GLY A 582 -8.13 -4.85 -5.95
C GLY A 582 -7.81 -3.37 -6.17
N GLN A 583 -7.05 -2.74 -5.27
CA GLN A 583 -6.48 -1.39 -5.41
C GLN A 583 -5.01 -1.39 -4.98
N GLY A 584 -4.18 -1.92 -5.88
CA GLY A 584 -2.74 -2.07 -5.68
C GLY A 584 -1.93 -0.92 -6.28
N ILE A 585 -0.68 -1.23 -6.58
CA ILE A 585 0.32 -0.30 -7.11
C ILE A 585 -0.02 0.20 -8.52
N GLU A 586 -0.90 -0.50 -9.24
CA GLU A 586 -1.29 -0.17 -10.63
C GLU A 586 -1.93 1.21 -10.74
N PHE A 587 -2.63 1.63 -9.68
CA PHE A 587 -3.24 2.96 -9.57
C PHE A 587 -2.22 4.03 -9.15
N ASP A 588 -1.21 3.67 -8.34
CA ASP A 588 -0.11 4.57 -8.03
C ASP A 588 0.72 4.87 -9.29
N TYR A 589 1.05 3.83 -10.06
CA TYR A 589 1.67 3.96 -11.39
C TYR A 589 0.87 4.93 -12.27
N SER A 590 -0.44 4.75 -12.32
CA SER A 590 -1.32 5.61 -13.11
C SER A 590 -1.27 7.07 -12.63
N CYS A 591 -1.32 7.29 -11.32
CA CYS A 591 -1.21 8.62 -10.70
C CYS A 591 0.15 9.28 -10.99
N VAL A 592 1.27 8.55 -10.91
CA VAL A 592 2.61 9.06 -11.21
C VAL A 592 2.70 9.50 -12.66
N HIS A 593 2.31 8.64 -13.61
CA HIS A 593 2.28 9.03 -15.03
C HIS A 593 1.33 10.20 -15.32
N GLY A 594 0.22 10.30 -14.58
CA GLY A 594 -0.71 11.43 -14.68
C GLY A 594 -0.06 12.74 -14.26
N VAL A 595 0.68 12.74 -13.15
CA VAL A 595 1.46 13.91 -12.70
C VAL A 595 2.52 14.29 -13.75
N LEU A 596 3.32 13.33 -14.19
CA LEU A 596 4.40 13.59 -15.16
C LEU A 596 3.84 14.16 -16.47
N ALA A 597 2.74 13.59 -16.99
CA ALA A 597 2.09 14.09 -18.20
C ALA A 597 1.51 15.50 -18.04
N ALA A 598 0.89 15.79 -16.89
CA ALA A 598 0.38 17.14 -16.61
C ALA A 598 1.51 18.17 -16.51
N LYS A 599 2.65 17.78 -15.94
CA LYS A 599 3.86 18.61 -15.85
C LYS A 599 4.44 18.88 -17.24
N GLU A 600 4.49 17.87 -18.11
CA GLU A 600 4.89 18.02 -19.52
C GLU A 600 3.96 18.98 -20.29
N CYS A 601 2.67 19.04 -19.95
CA CYS A 601 1.72 20.01 -20.49
C CYS A 601 1.81 21.41 -19.86
N GLY A 602 2.79 21.66 -18.97
CA GLY A 602 3.07 22.97 -18.38
C GLY A 602 2.22 23.33 -17.15
N TYR A 603 1.44 22.40 -16.62
CA TYR A 603 0.71 22.61 -15.37
C TYR A 603 1.65 22.57 -14.16
N GLU A 604 1.29 23.32 -13.11
CA GLU A 604 1.77 23.04 -11.76
C GLU A 604 0.97 21.87 -11.19
N THR A 605 1.67 20.79 -10.89
CA THR A 605 1.05 19.53 -10.52
C THR A 605 0.98 19.35 -9.01
N ILE A 606 -0.20 18.98 -8.53
CA ILE A 606 -0.46 18.77 -7.11
C ILE A 606 -0.87 17.31 -6.90
N MET A 607 -0.10 16.57 -6.10
CA MET A 607 -0.46 15.22 -5.68
C MET A 607 -1.07 15.24 -4.28
N ILE A 608 -2.19 14.54 -4.10
CA ILE A 608 -2.81 14.32 -2.78
C ILE A 608 -2.91 12.81 -2.56
N ASN A 609 -2.13 12.27 -1.61
CA ASN A 609 -2.16 10.86 -1.25
C ASN A 609 -1.62 10.66 0.17
N CYS A 610 -1.86 9.48 0.77
CA CYS A 610 -1.49 9.18 2.17
C CYS A 610 -0.82 7.80 2.35
N ASN A 611 -0.40 7.19 1.25
CA ASN A 611 0.28 5.90 1.28
C ASN A 611 1.81 6.12 1.36
N PRO A 612 2.48 5.69 2.44
CA PRO A 612 3.92 5.93 2.59
C PRO A 612 4.79 5.03 1.69
N GLU A 613 4.25 3.93 1.16
CA GLU A 613 5.01 2.95 0.39
C GLU A 613 5.26 3.36 -1.06
N THR A 614 4.65 4.44 -1.55
CA THR A 614 4.50 4.65 -2.99
C THR A 614 5.34 5.79 -3.59
N VAL A 615 5.48 5.76 -4.91
CA VAL A 615 6.25 6.76 -5.68
C VAL A 615 5.45 8.05 -5.86
N SER A 616 4.12 7.99 -5.88
CA SER A 616 3.30 9.22 -5.92
C SER A 616 3.51 10.12 -4.69
N THR A 617 3.83 9.55 -3.52
CA THR A 617 4.18 10.30 -2.30
C THR A 617 5.68 10.57 -2.20
N ASP A 618 6.46 10.36 -3.26
CA ASP A 618 7.80 10.95 -3.36
C ASP A 618 7.67 12.44 -3.70
N PHE A 619 8.34 13.28 -2.91
CA PHE A 619 8.34 14.73 -3.07
C PHE A 619 9.04 15.19 -4.36
N ASP A 620 9.79 14.31 -5.04
CA ASP A 620 10.35 14.57 -6.37
C ASP A 620 9.34 14.39 -7.52
N THR A 621 8.17 13.77 -7.27
CA THR A 621 7.21 13.38 -8.31
C THR A 621 6.37 14.56 -8.83
N ALA A 622 5.81 15.38 -7.93
CA ALA A 622 4.91 16.49 -8.25
C ALA A 622 5.55 17.86 -7.95
N ASP A 623 4.98 18.95 -8.50
CA ASP A 623 5.40 20.31 -8.11
C ASP A 623 5.00 20.62 -6.65
N LYS A 624 3.93 20.01 -6.13
CA LYS A 624 3.55 20.05 -4.71
C LYS A 624 2.98 18.71 -4.28
N LEU A 625 3.43 18.21 -3.14
CA LEU A 625 2.87 17.01 -2.49
C LEU A 625 2.12 17.43 -1.23
N TYR A 626 0.85 17.06 -1.15
CA TYR A 626 0.07 17.11 0.09
C TYR A 626 -0.11 15.68 0.60
N PHE A 627 0.59 15.35 1.68
CA PHE A 627 0.47 14.04 2.32
C PHE A 627 -0.74 14.05 3.27
N GLU A 628 -1.93 13.93 2.68
CA GLU A 628 -3.21 14.11 3.35
C GLU A 628 -4.15 12.92 3.10
N PRO A 629 -5.08 12.66 4.05
CA PRO A 629 -6.14 11.70 3.81
C PRO A 629 -6.90 12.03 2.51
N VAL A 630 -7.20 11.02 1.70
CA VAL A 630 -8.05 11.18 0.50
C VAL A 630 -9.53 11.26 0.94
N PHE A 631 -9.81 12.22 1.80
CA PHE A 631 -11.04 12.42 2.53
C PHE A 631 -11.58 13.82 2.23
N TRP A 632 -12.91 13.92 2.05
CA TRP A 632 -13.56 15.10 1.49
C TRP A 632 -13.15 16.43 2.13
N GLU A 633 -13.15 16.51 3.45
CA GLU A 633 -12.83 17.75 4.17
C GLU A 633 -11.42 18.27 3.84
N HIS A 634 -10.42 17.38 3.88
CA HIS A 634 -9.02 17.73 3.61
C HIS A 634 -8.83 18.16 2.15
N ILE A 635 -9.40 17.39 1.23
CA ILE A 635 -9.33 17.68 -0.21
C ILE A 635 -10.02 19.01 -0.53
N TYR A 636 -11.18 19.27 0.06
CA TYR A 636 -11.91 20.50 -0.19
C TYR A 636 -11.15 21.72 0.33
N ASP A 637 -10.55 21.64 1.52
CA ASP A 637 -9.70 22.72 2.05
C ASP A 637 -8.48 22.99 1.13
N ILE A 638 -7.84 21.95 0.58
CA ILE A 638 -6.74 22.11 -0.40
C ILE A 638 -7.24 22.76 -1.70
N ILE A 639 -8.41 22.36 -2.22
CA ILE A 639 -9.00 22.97 -3.43
C ILE A 639 -9.30 24.46 -3.20
N GLN A 640 -9.83 24.83 -2.03
CA GLN A 640 -10.09 26.22 -1.68
C GLN A 640 -8.82 27.05 -1.59
N HIS A 641 -7.73 26.45 -1.07
CA HIS A 641 -6.41 27.08 -0.99
C HIS A 641 -5.77 27.26 -2.37
N GLU A 642 -5.59 26.17 -3.13
CA GLU A 642 -4.81 26.14 -4.37
C GLU A 642 -5.56 26.65 -5.60
N LYS A 643 -6.90 26.55 -5.60
CA LYS A 643 -7.79 26.94 -6.70
C LYS A 643 -7.36 26.36 -8.05
N PRO A 644 -7.34 25.02 -8.19
CA PRO A 644 -6.88 24.37 -9.42
C PRO A 644 -7.84 24.59 -10.60
N GLU A 645 -7.32 24.42 -11.82
CA GLU A 645 -8.13 24.36 -13.05
C GLU A 645 -9.09 23.16 -13.02
N GLY A 646 -8.70 22.09 -12.35
CA GLY A 646 -9.53 20.93 -12.11
C GLY A 646 -8.80 19.77 -11.45
N VAL A 647 -9.53 18.69 -11.25
CA VAL A 647 -9.10 17.50 -10.51
C VAL A 647 -9.21 16.27 -11.41
N ILE A 648 -8.17 15.45 -11.44
CA ILE A 648 -8.16 14.13 -12.06
C ILE A 648 -8.47 13.07 -10.99
N VAL A 649 -9.53 12.29 -11.22
CA VAL A 649 -10.03 11.26 -10.28
C VAL A 649 -9.97 9.85 -10.85
N GLN A 650 -9.76 9.71 -12.15
CA GLN A 650 -9.88 8.47 -12.91
C GLN A 650 -8.62 7.58 -12.82
N LEU A 651 -7.53 8.10 -12.24
CA LEU A 651 -6.24 7.41 -12.12
C LEU A 651 -6.05 6.75 -10.74
N GLY A 652 -6.64 7.32 -9.69
CA GLY A 652 -6.46 6.88 -8.30
C GLY A 652 -7.38 5.76 -7.82
N GLY A 653 -8.03 5.01 -8.72
CA GLY A 653 -8.95 3.94 -8.34
C GLY A 653 -10.19 4.44 -7.59
N GLN A 654 -10.84 3.55 -6.82
CA GLN A 654 -12.18 3.81 -6.27
C GLN A 654 -12.24 4.93 -5.25
N THR A 655 -11.15 5.13 -4.50
CA THR A 655 -11.11 6.15 -3.46
C THR A 655 -11.25 7.54 -4.05
N ALA A 656 -10.51 7.84 -5.13
CA ALA A 656 -10.67 9.08 -5.87
C ALA A 656 -12.05 9.18 -6.57
N LEU A 657 -12.53 8.09 -7.19
CA LEU A 657 -13.81 8.08 -7.93
C LEU A 657 -15.02 8.39 -7.05
N LYS A 658 -15.07 7.88 -5.82
CA LYS A 658 -16.17 8.17 -4.88
C LYS A 658 -16.33 9.66 -4.56
N LEU A 659 -15.29 10.46 -4.79
CA LEU A 659 -15.32 11.90 -4.55
C LEU A 659 -15.85 12.68 -5.76
N ALA A 660 -16.00 12.07 -6.93
CA ALA A 660 -16.47 12.72 -8.14
C ALA A 660 -17.85 13.37 -7.96
N ASP A 661 -18.78 12.70 -7.27
CA ASP A 661 -20.11 13.26 -6.96
C ASP A 661 -20.01 14.55 -6.13
N LYS A 662 -19.22 14.51 -5.05
CA LYS A 662 -19.02 15.68 -4.19
C LYS A 662 -18.30 16.81 -4.94
N LEU A 663 -17.26 16.50 -5.72
CA LEU A 663 -16.55 17.50 -6.54
C LEU A 663 -17.53 18.21 -7.49
N SER A 664 -18.36 17.46 -8.20
CA SER A 664 -19.36 18.01 -9.12
C SER A 664 -20.40 18.87 -8.39
N LYS A 665 -20.92 18.43 -7.23
CA LYS A 665 -21.90 19.18 -6.42
C LYS A 665 -21.37 20.50 -5.89
N TYR A 666 -20.08 20.58 -5.61
CA TYR A 666 -19.41 21.81 -5.15
C TYR A 666 -18.82 22.64 -6.30
N GLY A 667 -19.13 22.30 -7.55
CA GLY A 667 -18.70 23.06 -8.73
C GLY A 667 -17.22 22.93 -9.07
N VAL A 668 -16.53 21.91 -8.55
CA VAL A 668 -15.14 21.63 -8.87
C VAL A 668 -15.08 20.87 -10.20
N LYS A 669 -14.30 21.38 -11.15
CA LYS A 669 -14.15 20.77 -12.47
C LYS A 669 -13.39 19.45 -12.37
N ILE A 670 -14.03 18.38 -12.82
CA ILE A 670 -13.37 17.09 -13.08
C ILE A 670 -12.76 17.14 -14.48
N ILE A 671 -11.48 16.81 -14.60
CA ILE A 671 -10.74 16.74 -15.87
C ILE A 671 -10.87 15.33 -16.44
N GLY A 672 -11.06 15.17 -17.75
CA GLY A 672 -11.34 13.89 -18.39
C GLY A 672 -12.83 13.51 -18.35
N THR A 673 -13.13 12.20 -18.26
CA THR A 673 -14.51 11.70 -18.21
C THR A 673 -15.32 12.34 -17.07
N SER A 674 -16.52 12.84 -17.40
CA SER A 674 -17.39 13.54 -16.46
C SER A 674 -17.98 12.62 -15.38
N PHE A 675 -18.40 13.19 -14.24
CA PHE A 675 -19.09 12.42 -13.20
C PHE A 675 -20.35 11.72 -13.73
N ASP A 676 -21.15 12.38 -14.57
CA ASP A 676 -22.36 11.75 -15.14
C ASP A 676 -22.04 10.50 -15.96
N ALA A 677 -20.95 10.52 -16.73
CA ALA A 677 -20.51 9.35 -17.49
C ALA A 677 -19.92 8.24 -16.60
N LEU A 678 -19.19 8.61 -15.54
CA LEU A 678 -18.70 7.66 -14.53
C LEU A 678 -19.88 6.97 -13.82
N ASP A 679 -20.85 7.75 -13.34
CA ASP A 679 -22.04 7.25 -12.64
C ASP A 679 -22.95 6.45 -13.58
N LEU A 680 -23.09 6.84 -14.85
CA LEU A 680 -23.85 6.06 -15.84
C LEU A 680 -23.26 4.66 -16.03
N ALA A 681 -21.94 4.55 -16.07
CA ALA A 681 -21.26 3.26 -16.24
C ALA A 681 -21.31 2.39 -14.97
N GLU A 682 -21.29 3.00 -13.77
CA GLU A 682 -21.45 2.27 -12.49
C GLU A 682 -22.92 1.88 -12.20
N ASP A 683 -23.90 2.68 -12.63
CA ASP A 683 -25.32 2.38 -12.46
C ASP A 683 -25.77 1.32 -13.48
N ARG A 684 -26.05 0.11 -12.99
CA ARG A 684 -26.42 -1.02 -13.84
C ARG A 684 -27.70 -0.79 -14.65
N GLY A 685 -28.68 -0.06 -14.12
CA GLY A 685 -29.93 0.24 -14.82
C GLY A 685 -29.67 1.14 -16.01
N ARG A 686 -29.06 2.31 -15.75
CA ARG A 686 -28.69 3.29 -16.78
C ARG A 686 -27.73 2.68 -17.82
N PHE A 687 -26.76 1.89 -17.39
CA PHE A 687 -25.82 1.24 -18.28
C PHE A 687 -26.50 0.19 -19.17
N SER A 688 -27.42 -0.62 -18.62
CA SER A 688 -28.13 -1.64 -19.42
C SER A 688 -29.12 -1.03 -20.41
N ASP A 689 -29.77 0.08 -20.05
CA ASP A 689 -30.58 0.87 -20.96
C ASP A 689 -29.73 1.37 -22.14
N LEU A 690 -28.53 1.91 -21.85
CA LEU A 690 -27.59 2.32 -22.88
C LEU A 690 -27.16 1.16 -23.79
N LEU A 691 -26.84 -0.01 -23.22
CA LEU A 691 -26.47 -1.18 -24.01
C LEU A 691 -27.63 -1.66 -24.91
N THR A 692 -28.87 -1.56 -24.42
CA THR A 692 -30.08 -1.89 -25.18
C THR A 692 -30.24 -0.94 -26.37
N GLU A 693 -30.10 0.37 -26.15
CA GLU A 693 -30.13 1.38 -27.22
C GLU A 693 -29.05 1.15 -28.29
N LEU A 694 -27.87 0.68 -27.88
CA LEU A 694 -26.74 0.37 -28.77
C LEU A 694 -26.86 -0.99 -29.46
N ASN A 695 -27.89 -1.79 -29.15
CA ASN A 695 -28.04 -3.19 -29.56
C ASN A 695 -26.80 -4.04 -29.22
N ILE A 696 -26.30 -3.90 -28.00
CA ILE A 696 -25.14 -4.64 -27.48
C ILE A 696 -25.63 -5.72 -26.50
N PRO A 697 -25.23 -6.99 -26.67
CA PRO A 697 -25.62 -8.05 -25.75
C PRO A 697 -25.02 -7.87 -24.35
N PHE A 698 -25.80 -8.17 -23.32
CA PHE A 698 -25.36 -8.30 -21.93
C PHE A 698 -26.14 -9.43 -21.24
N PRO A 699 -25.62 -10.01 -20.13
CA PRO A 699 -26.33 -11.08 -19.42
C PRO A 699 -27.71 -10.63 -18.93
N ARG A 700 -28.70 -11.52 -19.00
CA ARG A 700 -30.03 -11.26 -18.40
C ARG A 700 -29.85 -10.98 -16.92
N PHE A 701 -30.45 -9.92 -16.40
CA PHE A 701 -30.34 -9.56 -14.99
C PHE A 701 -31.66 -9.10 -14.38
N GLY A 702 -31.70 -9.05 -13.06
CA GLY A 702 -32.77 -8.43 -12.28
C GLY A 702 -32.23 -7.74 -11.04
N ILE A 703 -33.02 -6.85 -10.45
CA ILE A 703 -32.68 -6.11 -9.24
C ILE A 703 -33.62 -6.53 -8.11
N ALA A 704 -33.06 -6.93 -6.98
CA ALA A 704 -33.79 -7.25 -5.77
C ALA A 704 -33.31 -6.38 -4.59
N GLU A 705 -34.24 -5.93 -3.77
CA GLU A 705 -33.94 -5.28 -2.48
C GLU A 705 -34.25 -6.22 -1.29
N THR A 706 -34.93 -7.34 -1.56
CA THR A 706 -35.31 -8.34 -0.55
C THR A 706 -35.03 -9.76 -1.01
N ALA A 707 -34.91 -10.70 -0.06
CA ALA A 707 -34.78 -12.13 -0.36
C ALA A 707 -35.98 -12.68 -1.15
N ASP A 708 -37.20 -12.20 -0.86
CA ASP A 708 -38.41 -12.62 -1.58
C ASP A 708 -38.41 -12.17 -3.05
N GLU A 709 -37.97 -10.93 -3.31
CA GLU A 709 -37.79 -10.42 -4.68
C GLU A 709 -36.70 -11.20 -5.42
N ALA A 710 -35.56 -11.45 -4.76
CA ALA A 710 -34.47 -12.25 -5.31
C ALA A 710 -34.95 -13.67 -5.68
N SER A 711 -35.71 -14.32 -4.80
CA SER A 711 -36.25 -15.67 -5.02
C SER A 711 -37.25 -15.72 -6.18
N LYS A 712 -38.07 -14.67 -6.36
CA LYS A 712 -38.98 -14.53 -7.52
C LYS A 712 -38.24 -14.27 -8.81
N LEU A 713 -37.19 -13.44 -8.79
CA LEU A 713 -36.34 -13.19 -9.96
C LEU A 713 -35.56 -14.44 -10.39
N ALA A 714 -35.18 -15.28 -9.44
CA ALA A 714 -34.49 -16.53 -9.75
C ALA A 714 -35.36 -17.50 -10.57
N ASP A 715 -36.69 -17.43 -10.45
CA ASP A 715 -37.62 -18.23 -11.27
C ASP A 715 -37.66 -17.79 -12.75
N THR A 716 -37.23 -16.57 -13.06
CA THR A 716 -37.22 -16.04 -14.44
C THR A 716 -35.83 -16.01 -15.07
N LEU A 717 -34.78 -15.85 -14.26
CA LEU A 717 -33.39 -15.76 -14.73
C LEU A 717 -32.72 -17.12 -14.94
N ASP A 718 -33.23 -18.17 -14.29
CA ASP A 718 -32.68 -19.54 -14.22
C ASP A 718 -31.28 -19.62 -13.60
N PHE A 719 -31.07 -20.62 -12.73
CA PHE A 719 -29.75 -20.92 -12.16
C PHE A 719 -28.78 -21.50 -13.20
N PRO A 720 -27.45 -21.30 -13.04
CA PRO A 720 -26.76 -20.57 -11.97
C PRO A 720 -26.90 -19.04 -12.08
N LEU A 721 -26.88 -18.35 -10.94
CA LEU A 721 -26.98 -16.89 -10.84
C LEU A 721 -25.74 -16.31 -10.17
N LEU A 722 -25.30 -15.14 -10.62
CA LEU A 722 -24.27 -14.34 -9.98
C LEU A 722 -24.94 -13.21 -9.21
N ILE A 723 -24.78 -13.21 -7.90
CA ILE A 723 -25.28 -12.18 -7.00
C ILE A 723 -24.19 -11.13 -6.82
N ARG A 724 -24.54 -9.86 -6.98
CA ARG A 724 -23.61 -8.74 -6.81
C ARG A 724 -24.27 -7.60 -6.01
N PRO A 725 -23.62 -7.09 -4.96
CA PRO A 725 -24.02 -5.83 -4.35
C PRO A 725 -23.64 -4.64 -5.26
N SER A 726 -24.43 -3.57 -5.27
CA SER A 726 -24.10 -2.36 -6.04
C SER A 726 -22.94 -1.56 -5.40
N TYR A 727 -22.18 -0.83 -6.24
CA TYR A 727 -21.07 0.07 -5.86
C TYR A 727 -19.94 -0.60 -5.04
N VAL A 728 -19.55 -1.80 -5.42
CA VAL A 728 -18.42 -2.55 -4.83
C VAL A 728 -17.26 -2.71 -5.80
N LEU A 729 -16.06 -3.02 -5.28
CA LEU A 729 -14.86 -3.20 -6.09
C LEU A 729 -14.22 -4.57 -5.82
N GLY A 730 -13.52 -5.10 -6.83
CA GLY A 730 -12.80 -6.36 -6.71
C GLY A 730 -13.73 -7.54 -6.43
N GLY A 731 -14.98 -7.43 -6.91
CA GLY A 731 -16.04 -8.40 -6.68
C GLY A 731 -16.48 -8.57 -5.22
N GLN A 732 -16.29 -7.56 -4.35
CA GLN A 732 -16.58 -7.70 -2.92
C GLN A 732 -18.04 -8.12 -2.68
N GLY A 733 -18.23 -9.25 -1.98
CA GLY A 733 -19.56 -9.82 -1.70
C GLY A 733 -20.24 -10.50 -2.89
N MET A 734 -19.57 -10.61 -4.05
CA MET A 734 -20.10 -11.34 -5.20
C MET A 734 -20.05 -12.84 -4.97
N LYS A 735 -21.09 -13.58 -5.37
CA LYS A 735 -21.14 -15.04 -5.25
C LYS A 735 -21.98 -15.66 -6.36
N ILE A 736 -21.49 -16.76 -6.91
CA ILE A 736 -22.27 -17.62 -7.81
C ILE A 736 -23.09 -18.57 -6.94
N VAL A 737 -24.40 -18.63 -7.19
CA VAL A 737 -25.33 -19.53 -6.50
C VAL A 737 -26.00 -20.46 -7.50
N ILE A 738 -26.23 -21.70 -7.09
CA ILE A 738 -26.79 -22.74 -7.96
C ILE A 738 -28.20 -23.16 -7.59
N ASN A 739 -28.76 -22.65 -6.49
CA ASN A 739 -30.11 -22.94 -6.05
C ASN A 739 -30.70 -21.83 -5.16
N LYS A 740 -32.02 -21.88 -4.93
CA LYS A 740 -32.75 -20.88 -4.12
C LYS A 740 -32.27 -20.78 -2.68
N LYS A 741 -31.84 -21.88 -2.08
CA LYS A 741 -31.38 -21.89 -0.68
C LYS A 741 -30.10 -21.06 -0.53
N GLU A 742 -29.11 -21.30 -1.38
CA GLU A 742 -27.87 -20.52 -1.41
C GLU A 742 -28.13 -19.04 -1.73
N LEU A 743 -29.07 -18.78 -2.64
CA LEU A 743 -29.50 -17.41 -2.96
C LEU A 743 -30.06 -16.70 -1.72
N GLU A 744 -31.01 -17.32 -1.02
CA GLU A 744 -31.63 -16.76 0.17
C GLU A 744 -30.61 -16.51 1.29
N GLU A 745 -29.76 -17.50 1.59
CA GLU A 745 -28.70 -17.38 2.59
C GLU A 745 -27.76 -16.22 2.28
N HIS A 746 -27.25 -16.16 1.04
CA HIS A 746 -26.30 -15.11 0.63
C HIS A 746 -26.92 -13.72 0.60
N VAL A 747 -28.17 -13.60 0.11
CA VAL A 747 -28.90 -12.32 0.08
C VAL A 747 -29.13 -11.79 1.50
N ILE A 748 -29.52 -12.67 2.43
CA ILE A 748 -29.74 -12.29 3.83
C ILE A 748 -28.43 -11.78 4.45
N ASP A 749 -27.32 -12.48 4.21
CA ASP A 749 -26.02 -12.09 4.76
C ASP A 749 -25.52 -10.77 4.16
N LEU A 750 -25.68 -10.56 2.85
CA LEU A 750 -25.36 -9.30 2.19
C LEU A 750 -26.20 -8.14 2.70
N LEU A 751 -27.52 -8.29 2.84
CA LEU A 751 -28.40 -7.22 3.32
C LEU A 751 -28.16 -6.89 4.80
N LYS A 752 -27.70 -7.85 5.61
CA LYS A 752 -27.22 -7.57 6.97
C LYS A 752 -25.92 -6.78 6.96
N ALA A 753 -24.98 -7.15 6.08
CA ALA A 753 -23.67 -6.50 5.99
C ALA A 753 -23.77 -5.10 5.35
N ILE A 754 -24.68 -4.90 4.39
CA ILE A 754 -24.90 -3.65 3.67
C ILE A 754 -26.41 -3.35 3.62
N PRO A 755 -26.99 -2.83 4.72
CA PRO A 755 -28.42 -2.53 4.79
C PRO A 755 -28.86 -1.53 3.72
N GLY A 756 -29.97 -1.82 3.04
CA GLY A 756 -30.55 -0.97 2.00
C GLY A 756 -29.80 -0.99 0.65
N ASN A 757 -28.85 -1.92 0.46
CA ASN A 757 -28.21 -2.11 -0.84
C ASN A 757 -29.17 -2.79 -1.83
N LYS A 758 -29.06 -2.42 -3.11
CA LYS A 758 -29.72 -3.11 -4.21
C LYS A 758 -28.83 -4.28 -4.64
N LEU A 759 -29.41 -5.46 -4.74
CA LEU A 759 -28.72 -6.67 -5.16
C LEU A 759 -29.03 -6.95 -6.63
N LEU A 760 -27.98 -7.11 -7.42
CA LEU A 760 -28.05 -7.49 -8.82
C LEU A 760 -27.95 -9.02 -8.90
N LEU A 761 -28.90 -9.63 -9.60
CA LEU A 761 -28.89 -11.05 -9.94
C LEU A 761 -28.66 -11.13 -11.45
N ASP A 762 -27.46 -11.52 -11.87
CA ASP A 762 -27.14 -11.78 -13.27
C ASP A 762 -27.26 -13.29 -13.57
N HIS A 763 -27.78 -13.66 -14.73
CA HIS A 763 -27.66 -15.02 -15.23
C HIS A 763 -26.18 -15.33 -15.50
N TYR A 764 -25.63 -16.33 -14.81
CA TYR A 764 -24.22 -16.66 -14.93
C TYR A 764 -23.96 -17.41 -16.23
N LEU A 765 -23.11 -16.84 -17.09
CA LEU A 765 -22.74 -17.42 -18.38
C LEU A 765 -21.74 -18.57 -18.20
N ALA A 766 -22.22 -19.71 -17.72
CA ALA A 766 -21.39 -20.88 -17.46
C ALA A 766 -20.61 -21.32 -18.71
N GLY A 767 -19.30 -21.55 -18.54
CA GLY A 767 -18.40 -21.99 -19.60
C GLY A 767 -17.95 -20.90 -20.58
N ALA A 768 -18.32 -19.64 -20.36
CA ALA A 768 -17.87 -18.53 -21.18
C ALA A 768 -16.37 -18.25 -21.01
N ILE A 769 -15.74 -17.73 -22.05
CA ILE A 769 -14.39 -17.14 -21.99
C ILE A 769 -14.55 -15.72 -21.45
N GLU A 770 -13.63 -15.26 -20.60
CA GLU A 770 -13.58 -13.87 -20.17
C GLU A 770 -12.46 -13.15 -20.92
N ALA A 771 -12.75 -11.93 -21.37
CA ALA A 771 -11.78 -11.07 -22.03
C ALA A 771 -11.99 -9.64 -21.58
N GLU A 772 -10.99 -8.80 -21.77
CA GLU A 772 -11.11 -7.37 -21.51
C GLU A 772 -10.40 -6.55 -22.58
N ALA A 773 -10.89 -5.33 -22.79
CA ALA A 773 -10.26 -4.36 -23.69
C ALA A 773 -10.07 -3.04 -22.96
N ASP A 774 -8.84 -2.53 -23.02
CA ASP A 774 -8.51 -1.19 -22.57
C ASP A 774 -8.40 -0.27 -23.78
N ALA A 775 -8.86 0.98 -23.64
CA ALA A 775 -8.84 1.97 -24.71
C ALA A 775 -8.61 3.40 -24.18
N ILE A 776 -8.09 4.27 -25.06
CA ILE A 776 -7.99 5.72 -24.86
C ILE A 776 -9.00 6.41 -25.78
N CYS A 777 -9.74 7.36 -25.22
CA CYS A 777 -10.79 8.11 -25.93
C CYS A 777 -10.57 9.61 -25.77
N ASP A 778 -10.79 10.39 -26.82
CA ASP A 778 -10.81 11.85 -26.76
C ASP A 778 -12.22 12.45 -26.81
N ALA A 779 -12.31 13.75 -26.57
CA ALA A 779 -13.56 14.50 -26.57
C ALA A 779 -14.26 14.56 -27.94
N ASP A 780 -13.56 14.26 -29.04
CA ASP A 780 -14.12 14.20 -30.39
C ASP A 780 -14.76 12.81 -30.67
N GLY A 781 -14.59 11.86 -29.76
CA GLY A 781 -15.10 10.50 -29.88
C GLY A 781 -14.17 9.58 -30.68
N ASN A 782 -12.90 9.96 -30.88
CA ASN A 782 -11.90 9.01 -31.39
C ASN A 782 -11.55 8.02 -30.28
N VAL A 783 -11.44 6.75 -30.64
CA VAL A 783 -11.16 5.65 -29.72
C VAL A 783 -9.98 4.87 -30.27
N TYR A 784 -8.98 4.62 -29.44
CA TYR A 784 -7.86 3.74 -29.74
C TYR A 784 -7.81 2.63 -28.70
N ILE A 785 -7.99 1.38 -29.13
CA ILE A 785 -7.89 0.21 -28.25
C ILE A 785 -6.41 -0.08 -28.02
N ILE A 786 -5.96 0.06 -26.78
CA ILE A 786 -4.55 -0.10 -26.40
C ILE A 786 -4.17 -1.57 -26.22
N GLY A 787 -5.13 -2.42 -25.88
CA GLY A 787 -4.90 -3.86 -25.74
C GLY A 787 -6.21 -4.62 -25.56
N ILE A 788 -6.24 -5.86 -26.05
CA ILE A 788 -7.32 -6.82 -25.80
C ILE A 788 -6.65 -8.03 -25.16
N MET A 789 -7.13 -8.46 -24.00
CA MET A 789 -6.60 -9.61 -23.28
C MET A 789 -7.65 -10.70 -23.15
N GLU A 790 -7.21 -11.95 -23.23
CA GLU A 790 -8.04 -13.13 -23.00
C GLU A 790 -7.61 -13.82 -21.71
N HIS A 791 -8.56 -14.11 -20.82
CA HIS A 791 -8.28 -14.84 -19.59
C HIS A 791 -8.09 -16.34 -19.89
N ILE A 792 -7.14 -16.95 -19.20
CA ILE A 792 -6.90 -18.40 -19.28
C ILE A 792 -7.98 -19.14 -18.47
N GLU A 793 -8.33 -18.62 -17.29
CA GLU A 793 -9.44 -19.08 -16.48
C GLU A 793 -10.79 -18.75 -17.13
N PRO A 794 -11.82 -19.60 -16.94
CA PRO A 794 -13.15 -19.32 -17.47
C PRO A 794 -13.82 -18.14 -16.74
N CYS A 795 -14.79 -17.52 -17.41
CA CYS A 795 -15.62 -16.46 -16.83
C CYS A 795 -16.19 -16.88 -15.48
N GLY A 796 -16.07 -16.01 -14.48
CA GLY A 796 -16.48 -16.30 -13.09
C GLY A 796 -15.31 -16.42 -12.12
N VAL A 797 -14.07 -16.51 -12.62
CA VAL A 797 -12.88 -16.08 -11.87
C VAL A 797 -12.67 -14.61 -12.15
N HIS A 798 -12.61 -13.80 -11.11
CA HIS A 798 -12.42 -12.36 -11.23
C HIS A 798 -11.15 -12.02 -12.04
N SER A 799 -11.22 -11.08 -12.97
CA SER A 799 -10.10 -10.63 -13.84
C SER A 799 -8.77 -10.40 -13.12
N GLY A 800 -8.82 -9.81 -11.93
CA GLY A 800 -7.64 -9.63 -11.07
C GLY A 800 -6.92 -10.92 -10.63
N ASP A 801 -7.64 -12.03 -10.51
CA ASP A 801 -7.15 -13.36 -10.10
C ASP A 801 -6.90 -14.30 -11.28
N SER A 802 -7.25 -13.86 -12.50
CA SER A 802 -7.02 -14.61 -13.72
C SER A 802 -5.63 -14.33 -14.30
N ASN A 803 -5.03 -15.38 -14.85
CA ASN A 803 -3.97 -15.25 -15.83
C ASN A 803 -4.59 -14.75 -17.13
N ALA A 804 -3.92 -13.84 -17.82
CA ALA A 804 -4.44 -13.27 -19.07
C ALA A 804 -3.33 -13.14 -20.11
N THR A 805 -3.65 -13.39 -21.39
CA THR A 805 -2.70 -13.25 -22.49
C THR A 805 -2.96 -11.99 -23.30
N LEU A 806 -1.89 -11.35 -23.74
CA LEU A 806 -1.85 -10.27 -24.72
C LEU A 806 -0.88 -10.68 -25.84
N PRO A 807 -1.31 -10.78 -27.11
CA PRO A 807 -2.70 -10.73 -27.58
C PRO A 807 -3.53 -11.94 -27.10
N PRO A 808 -4.85 -11.99 -27.39
CA PRO A 808 -5.69 -13.16 -27.13
C PRO A 808 -5.15 -14.42 -27.83
N PHE A 809 -5.26 -15.58 -27.18
CA PHE A 809 -4.65 -16.84 -27.65
C PHE A 809 -5.63 -17.73 -28.43
N ASN A 810 -6.95 -17.57 -28.24
CA ASN A 810 -7.98 -18.46 -28.75
C ASN A 810 -9.30 -17.75 -29.16
N LEU A 811 -9.32 -16.42 -29.26
CA LEU A 811 -10.46 -15.68 -29.80
C LEU A 811 -10.45 -15.60 -31.34
N GLY A 812 -11.54 -16.04 -31.98
CA GLY A 812 -11.70 -15.95 -33.44
C GLY A 812 -11.90 -14.51 -33.96
N GLU A 813 -11.62 -14.28 -35.25
CA GLU A 813 -11.71 -12.93 -35.86
C GLU A 813 -13.08 -12.26 -35.69
N PHE A 814 -14.16 -13.03 -35.80
CA PHE A 814 -15.52 -12.52 -35.64
C PHE A 814 -15.77 -12.00 -34.21
N VAL A 815 -15.32 -12.75 -33.21
CA VAL A 815 -15.40 -12.35 -31.79
C VAL A 815 -14.53 -11.12 -31.53
N MET A 816 -13.30 -11.11 -32.07
CA MET A 816 -12.39 -9.97 -31.98
C MET A 816 -12.99 -8.70 -32.57
N GLN A 817 -13.69 -8.80 -33.71
CA GLN A 817 -14.35 -7.64 -34.32
C GLN A 817 -15.52 -7.16 -33.46
N GLN A 818 -16.32 -8.06 -32.89
CA GLN A 818 -17.39 -7.68 -31.96
C GLN A 818 -16.85 -6.93 -30.73
N ILE A 819 -15.77 -7.41 -30.11
CA ILE A 819 -15.10 -6.72 -29.00
C ILE A 819 -14.71 -5.30 -29.42
N LYS A 820 -14.05 -5.14 -30.57
CA LYS A 820 -13.64 -3.82 -31.08
C LYS A 820 -14.84 -2.91 -31.31
N ASP A 821 -15.89 -3.40 -31.96
CA ASP A 821 -17.08 -2.62 -32.29
C ASP A 821 -17.84 -2.19 -31.03
N HIS A 822 -18.00 -3.10 -30.06
CA HIS A 822 -18.61 -2.81 -28.78
C HIS A 822 -17.81 -1.78 -27.99
N THR A 823 -16.48 -1.91 -27.93
CA THR A 823 -15.62 -0.92 -27.28
C THR A 823 -15.78 0.48 -27.87
N HIS A 824 -15.75 0.61 -29.20
CA HIS A 824 -15.94 1.90 -29.86
C HIS A 824 -17.34 2.50 -29.64
N LYS A 825 -18.38 1.66 -29.61
CA LYS A 825 -19.76 2.13 -29.38
C LYS A 825 -19.94 2.60 -27.94
N ILE A 826 -19.51 1.80 -26.97
CA ILE A 826 -19.66 2.10 -25.54
C ILE A 826 -18.86 3.35 -25.17
N ALA A 827 -17.59 3.42 -25.56
CA ALA A 827 -16.73 4.57 -25.26
C ALA A 827 -17.31 5.90 -25.79
N ARG A 828 -17.82 5.91 -27.02
CA ARG A 828 -18.45 7.09 -27.62
C ARG A 828 -19.77 7.45 -26.95
N ALA A 829 -20.58 6.44 -26.62
CA ALA A 829 -21.87 6.65 -25.97
C ALA A 829 -21.72 7.19 -24.54
N LEU A 830 -20.72 6.70 -23.81
CA LEU A 830 -20.31 7.24 -22.50
C LEU A 830 -19.62 8.60 -22.59
N LYS A 831 -19.21 9.05 -23.78
CA LYS A 831 -18.40 10.27 -23.97
C LYS A 831 -17.14 10.24 -23.10
N THR A 832 -16.50 9.08 -23.06
CA THR A 832 -15.25 8.88 -22.31
C THR A 832 -14.18 9.83 -22.82
N VAL A 833 -13.44 10.46 -21.89
CA VAL A 833 -12.24 11.25 -22.20
C VAL A 833 -11.12 10.79 -21.28
N GLY A 834 -10.10 10.15 -21.85
CA GLY A 834 -9.06 9.42 -21.11
C GLY A 834 -9.20 7.91 -21.29
N LEU A 835 -8.95 7.14 -20.23
CA LEU A 835 -8.97 5.68 -20.25
C LEU A 835 -10.38 5.09 -20.06
N ILE A 836 -10.62 3.94 -20.67
CA ILE A 836 -11.76 3.06 -20.39
C ILE A 836 -11.33 1.60 -20.49
N ASN A 837 -11.80 0.78 -19.56
CA ASN A 837 -11.71 -0.67 -19.58
C ASN A 837 -13.11 -1.26 -19.76
N ILE A 838 -13.25 -2.31 -20.57
CA ILE A 838 -14.51 -3.02 -20.76
C ILE A 838 -14.24 -4.51 -20.63
N GLN A 839 -15.05 -5.18 -19.81
CA GLN A 839 -14.97 -6.62 -19.59
C GLN A 839 -16.07 -7.35 -20.33
N PHE A 840 -15.72 -8.48 -20.92
CA PHE A 840 -16.55 -9.27 -21.82
C PHE A 840 -16.63 -10.72 -21.36
N ALA A 841 -17.82 -11.31 -21.52
CA ALA A 841 -18.00 -12.76 -21.50
C ALA A 841 -18.35 -13.23 -22.91
N ILE A 842 -17.59 -14.20 -23.44
CA ILE A 842 -17.79 -14.75 -24.77
C ILE A 842 -18.39 -16.15 -24.66
N LYS A 843 -19.56 -16.33 -25.25
CA LYS A 843 -20.26 -17.62 -25.30
C LYS A 843 -20.95 -17.80 -26.63
N ASP A 844 -20.78 -18.97 -27.25
CA ASP A 844 -21.37 -19.31 -28.55
C ASP A 844 -21.16 -18.20 -29.61
N ASP A 845 -19.91 -17.74 -29.74
CA ASP A 845 -19.46 -16.64 -30.60
C ASP A 845 -20.16 -15.28 -30.38
N THR A 846 -20.89 -15.12 -29.28
CA THR A 846 -21.54 -13.87 -28.88
C THR A 846 -20.75 -13.19 -27.77
N VAL A 847 -20.48 -11.89 -27.93
CA VAL A 847 -19.76 -11.07 -26.96
C VAL A 847 -20.76 -10.33 -26.06
N TYR A 848 -20.81 -10.72 -24.78
CA TYR A 848 -21.66 -10.09 -23.77
C TYR A 848 -20.85 -9.12 -22.92
N ILE A 849 -21.41 -7.94 -22.64
CA ILE A 849 -20.78 -6.96 -21.74
C ILE A 849 -21.00 -7.35 -20.28
N ILE A 850 -19.91 -7.49 -19.53
CA ILE A 850 -19.94 -7.65 -18.08
C ILE A 850 -20.06 -6.27 -17.43
N GLU A 851 -19.09 -5.39 -17.66
CA GLU A 851 -19.02 -4.04 -17.11
C GLU A 851 -18.15 -3.13 -17.99
N ALA A 852 -18.32 -1.80 -17.84
CA ALA A 852 -17.43 -0.80 -18.39
C ALA A 852 -16.96 0.14 -17.28
N ASN A 853 -15.66 0.41 -17.27
CA ASN A 853 -14.97 1.21 -16.27
C ASN A 853 -14.29 2.39 -17.00
N PRO A 854 -14.94 3.56 -17.15
CA PRO A 854 -14.37 4.73 -17.84
C PRO A 854 -13.30 5.46 -17.03
N ARG A 855 -12.26 4.71 -16.66
CA ARG A 855 -11.14 5.06 -15.79
C ARG A 855 -9.92 4.18 -16.09
N ALA A 856 -8.80 4.45 -15.43
CA ALA A 856 -7.68 3.52 -15.44
C ALA A 856 -8.08 2.17 -14.82
N SER A 857 -7.67 1.08 -15.46
CA SER A 857 -7.74 -0.28 -14.94
C SER A 857 -6.38 -0.72 -14.42
N ARG A 858 -6.38 -1.83 -13.67
CA ARG A 858 -5.14 -2.43 -13.15
C ARG A 858 -4.25 -3.02 -14.25
N THR A 859 -4.79 -3.22 -15.44
CA THR A 859 -4.10 -3.87 -16.57
C THR A 859 -3.35 -2.89 -17.46
N VAL A 860 -3.63 -1.59 -17.34
CA VAL A 860 -2.93 -0.56 -18.13
C VAL A 860 -1.41 -0.61 -17.97
N PRO A 861 -0.84 -0.74 -16.74
CA PRO A 861 0.62 -0.88 -16.59
C PRO A 861 1.16 -2.12 -17.30
N PHE A 862 0.48 -3.27 -17.18
CA PHE A 862 0.84 -4.49 -17.90
C PHE A 862 0.86 -4.29 -19.42
N ILE A 863 -0.21 -3.73 -20.00
CA ILE A 863 -0.29 -3.45 -21.45
C ILE A 863 0.81 -2.47 -21.87
N ALA A 864 1.02 -1.39 -21.10
CA ALA A 864 2.04 -0.39 -21.37
C ALA A 864 3.44 -1.01 -21.42
N LYS A 865 3.76 -1.91 -20.49
CA LYS A 865 5.04 -2.61 -20.44
C LYS A 865 5.18 -3.67 -21.53
N ALA A 866 4.11 -4.41 -21.82
CA ALA A 866 4.12 -5.44 -22.85
C ALA A 866 4.33 -4.85 -24.25
N TYR A 867 3.74 -3.69 -24.55
CA TYR A 867 3.86 -3.03 -25.85
C TYR A 867 4.96 -1.95 -25.92
N GLY A 868 5.53 -1.55 -24.79
CA GLY A 868 6.55 -0.49 -24.74
C GLY A 868 6.00 0.92 -24.98
N GLU A 869 4.74 1.18 -24.60
CA GLU A 869 4.00 2.41 -24.92
C GLU A 869 3.48 3.10 -23.63
N PRO A 870 3.70 4.41 -23.43
CA PRO A 870 3.31 5.12 -22.20
C PRO A 870 1.83 5.55 -22.22
N TYR A 871 0.92 4.59 -22.33
CA TYR A 871 -0.52 4.84 -22.53
C TYR A 871 -1.17 5.75 -21.48
N VAL A 872 -0.77 5.69 -20.21
CA VAL A 872 -1.31 6.60 -19.17
C VAL A 872 -0.90 8.05 -19.42
N ASN A 873 0.33 8.28 -19.89
CA ASN A 873 0.79 9.62 -20.25
C ASN A 873 -0.05 10.18 -21.41
N TYR A 874 -0.26 9.38 -22.46
CA TYR A 874 -1.11 9.75 -23.60
C TYR A 874 -2.54 10.05 -23.17
N ALA A 875 -3.15 9.17 -22.38
CA ALA A 875 -4.50 9.36 -21.88
C ALA A 875 -4.63 10.63 -21.04
N THR A 876 -3.64 10.93 -20.20
CA THR A 876 -3.66 12.15 -19.38
C THR A 876 -3.56 13.41 -20.23
N LYS A 877 -2.73 13.42 -21.28
CA LYS A 877 -2.67 14.54 -22.24
C LYS A 877 -4.00 14.77 -22.96
N VAL A 878 -4.72 13.69 -23.25
CA VAL A 878 -6.09 13.75 -23.80
C VAL A 878 -7.08 14.29 -22.77
N MET A 879 -7.02 13.84 -21.51
CA MET A 879 -7.87 14.34 -20.43
C MET A 879 -7.70 15.84 -20.21
N LEU A 880 -6.48 16.35 -20.34
CA LEU A 880 -6.14 17.78 -20.24
C LEU A 880 -6.55 18.61 -21.46
N GLY A 881 -7.02 17.97 -22.54
CA GLY A 881 -7.34 18.62 -23.81
C GLY A 881 -6.12 19.16 -24.57
N HIS A 882 -4.91 18.69 -24.21
CA HIS A 882 -3.67 19.13 -24.86
C HIS A 882 -3.43 18.38 -26.19
N ASN A 883 -3.86 17.12 -26.26
CA ASN A 883 -3.77 16.28 -27.45
C ASN A 883 -5.09 15.56 -27.72
N LYS A 884 -5.28 15.15 -28.97
CA LYS A 884 -6.28 14.18 -29.40
C LYS A 884 -5.67 12.80 -29.53
N VAL A 885 -6.50 11.76 -29.55
CA VAL A 885 -6.02 10.39 -29.81
C VAL A 885 -5.31 10.31 -31.15
N THR A 886 -5.78 11.07 -32.15
CA THR A 886 -5.20 11.13 -33.50
C THR A 886 -3.85 11.84 -33.58
N ASP A 887 -3.40 12.50 -32.52
CA ASP A 887 -2.11 13.22 -32.51
C ASP A 887 -0.93 12.31 -32.14
N PHE A 888 -1.21 11.09 -31.66
CA PHE A 888 -0.19 10.12 -31.28
C PHE A 888 0.08 9.14 -32.43
N ASP A 889 1.35 8.81 -32.62
CA ASP A 889 1.80 7.74 -33.51
C ASP A 889 2.07 6.49 -32.67
N PHE A 890 1.03 5.66 -32.48
CA PHE A 890 1.12 4.45 -31.67
C PHE A 890 1.91 3.37 -32.42
N ASN A 891 2.96 2.84 -31.82
CA ASN A 891 3.84 1.83 -32.40
C ASN A 891 4.11 0.65 -31.43
N PRO A 892 3.06 -0.06 -30.97
CA PRO A 892 3.21 -1.14 -30.00
C PRO A 892 4.13 -2.25 -30.52
N GLN A 893 5.11 -2.65 -29.71
CA GLN A 893 6.07 -3.71 -30.03
C GLN A 893 5.86 -4.90 -29.12
N LEU A 894 5.50 -6.06 -29.69
CA LEU A 894 5.45 -7.33 -28.96
C LEU A 894 5.72 -8.49 -29.92
N ASN A 895 6.68 -9.34 -29.55
CA ASN A 895 6.91 -10.62 -30.20
C ASN A 895 6.25 -11.72 -29.37
N GLY A 896 5.51 -12.63 -30.02
CA GLY A 896 4.81 -13.71 -29.34
C GLY A 896 3.69 -13.22 -28.44
N PHE A 897 3.70 -13.63 -27.17
CA PHE A 897 2.68 -13.32 -26.17
C PHE A 897 3.30 -12.80 -24.87
N ALA A 898 2.62 -11.83 -24.25
CA ALA A 898 2.79 -11.47 -22.85
C ALA A 898 1.66 -12.10 -22.02
N ILE A 899 2.01 -12.71 -20.89
CA ILE A 899 1.09 -13.33 -19.95
C ILE A 899 1.17 -12.58 -18.62
N LYS A 900 0.05 -12.01 -18.19
CA LYS A 900 -0.14 -11.49 -16.83
C LYS A 900 -0.43 -12.67 -15.91
N GLN A 901 0.35 -12.79 -14.83
CA GLN A 901 0.19 -13.85 -13.84
C GLN A 901 -0.11 -13.26 -12.46
N PRO A 902 -1.26 -13.58 -11.84
CA PRO A 902 -1.60 -13.10 -10.51
C PRO A 902 -0.83 -13.86 -9.43
N VAL A 903 -0.47 -13.15 -8.35
CA VAL A 903 0.24 -13.69 -7.20
C VAL A 903 -0.62 -13.59 -5.96
N PHE A 904 -0.70 -14.69 -5.21
CA PHE A 904 -1.58 -14.84 -4.06
C PHE A 904 -0.81 -15.00 -2.76
N SER A 905 -1.36 -14.44 -1.68
CA SER A 905 -0.80 -14.55 -0.32
C SER A 905 -1.51 -15.61 0.54
N PHE A 906 -2.05 -16.68 -0.05
CA PHE A 906 -2.77 -17.75 0.67
C PHE A 906 -1.92 -18.43 1.77
N SER A 907 -0.59 -18.44 1.64
CA SER A 907 0.32 -18.98 2.67
C SER A 907 0.24 -18.22 4.00
N LYS A 908 -0.26 -16.97 4.00
CA LYS A 908 -0.52 -16.19 5.21
C LYS A 908 -1.82 -16.57 5.91
N PHE A 909 -2.70 -17.33 5.25
CA PHE A 909 -4.01 -17.73 5.74
C PHE A 909 -4.23 -19.24 5.57
N PRO A 910 -3.57 -20.10 6.37
CA PRO A 910 -3.56 -21.55 6.15
C PRO A 910 -4.95 -22.20 6.21
N ASN A 911 -5.88 -21.64 6.99
CA ASN A 911 -7.24 -22.15 7.15
C ASN A 911 -8.20 -21.72 6.04
N VAL A 912 -7.75 -20.90 5.09
CA VAL A 912 -8.58 -20.37 4.02
C VAL A 912 -8.52 -21.29 2.81
N ASN A 913 -9.69 -21.61 2.26
CA ASN A 913 -9.78 -22.38 1.04
C ASN A 913 -9.16 -21.58 -0.13
N LYS A 914 -8.21 -22.20 -0.85
CA LYS A 914 -7.52 -21.64 -2.03
C LYS A 914 -8.41 -21.58 -3.27
N ALA A 915 -9.72 -21.40 -3.10
CA ALA A 915 -10.69 -21.31 -4.19
C ALA A 915 -10.76 -19.89 -4.77
N LEU A 916 -10.76 -19.81 -6.09
CA LEU A 916 -10.97 -18.64 -6.93
C LEU A 916 -12.45 -18.55 -7.32
N GLY A 917 -12.93 -17.33 -7.48
CA GLY A 917 -14.32 -17.05 -7.82
C GLY A 917 -14.49 -15.59 -8.24
N PRO A 918 -15.72 -15.05 -8.15
CA PRO A 918 -16.02 -13.71 -8.64
C PRO A 918 -15.45 -12.61 -7.75
N GLU A 919 -14.92 -12.93 -6.57
CA GLU A 919 -14.22 -12.00 -5.68
C GLU A 919 -12.71 -12.16 -5.79
N MET A 920 -12.01 -11.04 -6.04
CA MET A 920 -10.55 -10.97 -6.17
C MET A 920 -9.83 -11.21 -4.83
N LYS A 921 -8.74 -11.98 -4.87
CA LYS A 921 -7.87 -12.35 -3.74
C LYS A 921 -6.37 -12.17 -3.99
N SER A 922 -5.93 -11.93 -5.23
CA SER A 922 -4.53 -11.71 -5.55
C SER A 922 -4.01 -10.39 -4.93
N THR A 923 -2.74 -10.37 -4.57
CA THR A 923 -2.07 -9.21 -3.95
C THR A 923 -1.18 -8.46 -4.93
N GLY A 924 -0.76 -9.10 -6.02
CA GLY A 924 0.10 -8.51 -7.04
C GLY A 924 0.11 -9.35 -8.32
N GLU A 925 0.96 -8.97 -9.26
CA GLU A 925 1.09 -9.62 -10.55
C GLU A 925 2.54 -9.65 -11.06
N SER A 926 2.83 -10.59 -11.96
CA SER A 926 4.05 -10.65 -12.75
C SER A 926 3.74 -10.74 -14.23
N ILE A 927 4.69 -10.34 -15.06
CA ILE A 927 4.63 -10.50 -16.52
C ILE A 927 5.59 -11.60 -16.97
N LEU A 928 5.12 -12.43 -17.89
CA LEU A 928 5.88 -13.48 -18.55
C LEU A 928 5.79 -13.30 -20.07
N PHE A 929 6.92 -13.34 -20.77
CA PHE A 929 6.96 -13.32 -22.22
C PHE A 929 7.25 -14.72 -22.77
N ILE A 930 6.49 -15.15 -23.76
CA ILE A 930 6.69 -16.42 -24.48
C ILE A 930 6.65 -16.17 -25.99
N ASP A 931 7.45 -16.92 -26.74
CA ASP A 931 7.51 -16.78 -28.20
C ASP A 931 6.25 -17.35 -28.88
N ASP A 932 5.78 -18.50 -28.41
CA ASP A 932 4.57 -19.14 -28.91
C ASP A 932 3.88 -20.00 -27.82
N LEU A 933 2.65 -20.44 -28.10
CA LEU A 933 1.81 -21.20 -27.17
C LEU A 933 2.31 -22.65 -26.91
N LYS A 934 3.44 -23.06 -27.50
CA LYS A 934 4.06 -24.36 -27.20
C LYS A 934 4.97 -24.31 -25.98
N ASP A 935 5.21 -23.13 -25.42
CA ASP A 935 6.00 -22.96 -24.21
C ASP A 935 5.42 -23.78 -23.04
N ASP A 936 6.29 -24.48 -22.32
CA ASP A 936 5.89 -25.35 -21.20
C ASP A 936 5.16 -24.58 -20.09
N GLN A 937 5.51 -23.30 -19.88
CA GLN A 937 4.86 -22.46 -18.88
C GLN A 937 3.41 -22.14 -19.26
N PHE A 938 3.12 -21.90 -20.54
CA PHE A 938 1.74 -21.73 -21.00
C PHE A 938 0.92 -23.00 -20.82
N TYR A 939 1.47 -24.17 -21.17
CA TYR A 939 0.79 -25.45 -20.96
C TYR A 939 0.50 -25.73 -19.49
N GLU A 940 1.44 -25.41 -18.59
CA GLU A 940 1.23 -25.56 -17.16
C GLU A 940 0.06 -24.70 -16.67
N LEU A 941 0.05 -23.41 -17.02
CA LEU A 941 -1.03 -22.48 -16.67
C LEU A 941 -2.37 -22.94 -17.23
N TYR A 942 -2.41 -23.25 -18.53
CA TYR A 942 -3.64 -23.67 -19.20
C TYR A 942 -4.18 -24.98 -18.62
N SER A 943 -3.32 -25.96 -18.32
CA SER A 943 -3.75 -27.24 -17.73
C SER A 943 -4.36 -27.07 -16.33
N ARG A 944 -3.89 -26.08 -15.56
CA ARG A 944 -4.33 -25.77 -14.19
C ARG A 944 -5.43 -24.72 -14.10
N ARG A 945 -5.92 -24.18 -15.22
CA ARG A 945 -6.97 -23.13 -15.28
C ARG A 945 -8.29 -23.44 -14.55
N LYS A 946 -8.52 -24.71 -14.21
CA LYS A 946 -9.71 -25.16 -13.46
C LYS A 946 -9.41 -25.66 -12.05
N MET A 947 -8.13 -25.67 -11.65
CA MET A 947 -7.65 -26.30 -10.41
C MET A 947 -8.27 -25.68 -9.16
N TYR A 948 -8.42 -24.36 -9.17
CA TYR A 948 -8.88 -23.60 -8.01
C TYR A 948 -10.28 -23.04 -8.17
N LEU A 949 -11.06 -23.44 -9.19
CA LEU A 949 -12.43 -22.94 -9.34
C LEU A 949 -13.27 -23.31 -8.11
N SER A 950 -13.95 -22.31 -7.55
CA SER A 950 -14.99 -22.54 -6.55
C SER A 950 -16.11 -23.43 -7.13
N LYS A 951 -16.77 -24.18 -6.23
CA LYS A 951 -17.83 -25.15 -6.58
C LYS A 951 -18.98 -24.53 -7.34
#